data_AF-A0A812S4P0-F1
#
_entry.id   AF-A0A812S4P0-F1
#
_cell.length_a   1.000
_cell.length_b   1.000
_cell.length_c   1.000
_cell.angle_alpha   90.00
_cell.angle_beta   90.00
_cell.angle_gamma   90.00
#
_symmetry.space_group_name_H-M   'P 1'
#
loop_
_entity.id
_entity.type
_entity.pdbx_description
1 polymer ?
#
loop_
_entity_poly.entity_id
_entity_poly.type
_entity_poly.pdbx_seq_one_letter_code
_entity_poly.pdbx_strand_id
1 'polypeptide(L)'
;ALTTLNTARTEASAYATECQALLSAGILSLLVCNGLTLHYLSDCQSALAAIDGSAQYAADGTASAASNTHLLRRELNPQCSTYGYVPGHAGVLPNEVVDTLSKIGAAGKEVSCGLIASHNLTLRWFANGASLLPWVAVALRSLFGDVSLPSVGASDLGHNRCHGGLSELDLLAPFVPARAAKQTADSRTTVSVSADLHLRVATFNTLSLLGDPAEREPAGLTGGPARAAILAAALAENDIHIACLQETRSDRGQSRVGDYVRYAAGAVKGQWGTEVWIKQGLSLLRSSCRDDGAHFEVCQATVLTADPRRIFVRLHSKSLAILVVSLHGPHRAFESGTIRQWWEETSKLLKQYCRADYLVIGGDFNAAVGSEASEAIGSHAAELEDEAGSQVRLLTALFGLWAPATFDGHHHGPTHTYHQKKSGRLCRPDLILVPTAWAKGCVSSRTSPDIHAAHVCQDHVAAVVDLRLALTANSQVRRTRRIKARDVVDEANRGKEGLSQLTADQPRRPRHPYLTEGTWYCSDTFETLYMSNAWVWQMEIVSAIQVAQLRTLGLALRAGCKRDRDAYVEQLALQFSEGPSQQVYQNYHKLLVHKRRKPFQLEPLPMLNKADGTQCLSAAETNQRWREHFGSLEGGQDISYQALAAAANEAAVPLEEQRLRGWIPYRPNFAGTSPLIWCVTAVAMHKGATSFVLFADIASAFYCTVTQLVANKGGAIDEDLLQRITDQLHIAQEDVASLRQHLAQPSAMSAARAEPWLEAITDCLSTGNWFVLRGDSTPIATARGSRPGSSFADIVFALLLPKVLQARDALRATSQPAAVAPHMPWDGNRSLGPCAPEAPDITIDEIMWADDIAIPRWCMRNHATRTAIAVEAGALADACAEHGLRLSYGATKTAALASVCGQGSRAIRKALYGSAGFKGTLEVVREHAAPVTLPLVGHYKHLGAVQAPGGAIRSELRHRIASAKTAYHEARRKIFKNRGIKIHRKAMVLEATVLSRLTQGAGSWPSLCKADQAAFDATIWHFYRGILCIPRAGPQDIPALTCCALVRLPPPDVILRRARLQYLRQLVAAGPPQLWACVKDDRPYCDLLANDLRWVYGWTHLMPAVEDPDSSWESWRTLMSQRPGVYKNIVRTACKLEGARIAIVAALDGLHRGLHGLAPSPAHIPAPSQQGYTELCVP
;
A
#
# COMPACT_ATOMS: atom_id res chain seq x y z
N ALA A 1 -8.84 56.58 18.38
CA ALA A 1 -7.98 55.38 18.32
C ALA A 1 -7.82 54.69 19.68
N LEU A 2 -7.65 55.41 20.81
CA LEU A 2 -7.67 54.79 22.15
C LEU A 2 -9.05 54.19 22.54
N THR A 3 -10.14 54.73 21.99
CA THR A 3 -11.51 54.19 22.13
C THR A 3 -11.70 52.80 21.53
N THR A 4 -10.79 52.31 20.67
CA THR A 4 -10.86 50.96 20.07
C THR A 4 -10.21 49.86 20.92
N LEU A 5 -9.68 50.17 22.11
CA LEU A 5 -9.13 49.16 23.04
C LEU A 5 -10.24 48.33 23.74
N ASN A 6 -11.50 48.75 23.66
CA ASN A 6 -12.65 47.95 24.08
C ASN A 6 -13.22 47.17 22.88
N THR A 7 -12.70 45.97 22.64
CA THR A 7 -13.26 45.04 21.63
C THR A 7 -14.45 44.23 22.15
N ALA A 8 -14.80 44.36 23.43
CA ALA A 8 -16.04 43.83 24.01
C ALA A 8 -16.95 45.00 24.41
N ARG A 9 -18.26 44.86 24.16
CA ARG A 9 -19.29 45.79 24.66
C ARG A 9 -19.32 45.74 26.19
N THR A 10 -18.47 46.50 26.87
CA THR A 10 -18.64 46.81 28.28
C THR A 10 -19.53 48.02 28.39
N GLU A 11 -20.60 47.93 29.18
CA GLU A 11 -21.38 49.09 29.59
C GLU A 11 -20.42 50.13 30.17
N ALA A 12 -20.59 51.40 29.78
CA ALA A 12 -19.73 52.48 30.25
C ALA A 12 -19.80 52.55 31.78
N SER A 13 -18.70 52.18 32.46
CA SER A 13 -18.58 52.29 33.91
C SER A 13 -17.67 53.46 34.27
N ALA A 14 -17.95 54.09 35.41
CA ALA A 14 -17.12 55.17 35.94
C ALA A 14 -15.65 54.72 36.09
N TYR A 15 -15.44 53.49 36.57
CA TYR A 15 -14.11 52.88 36.69
C TYR A 15 -13.34 52.77 35.37
N ALA A 16 -13.97 52.27 34.29
CA ALA A 16 -13.30 52.10 33.01
C ALA A 16 -12.96 53.44 32.34
N THR A 17 -13.81 54.45 32.56
CA THR A 17 -13.61 55.82 32.05
C THR A 17 -12.45 56.50 32.75
N GLU A 18 -12.37 56.39 34.09
CA GLU A 18 -11.26 56.89 34.89
C GLU A 18 -9.93 56.21 34.54
N CYS A 19 -9.91 54.88 34.34
CA CYS A 19 -8.71 54.19 33.87
C CYS A 19 -8.23 54.68 32.49
N GLN A 20 -9.15 55.06 31.60
CA GLN A 20 -8.80 55.58 30.27
C GLN A 20 -8.26 57.02 30.33
N ALA A 21 -8.81 57.85 31.21
CA ALA A 21 -8.28 59.18 31.50
C ALA A 21 -6.85 59.08 32.05
N LEU A 22 -6.64 58.20 33.03
CA LEU A 22 -5.33 57.97 33.62
C LEU A 22 -4.32 57.33 32.63
N LEU A 23 -4.73 56.43 31.73
CA LEU A 23 -3.88 55.95 30.63
C LEU A 23 -3.38 57.11 29.76
N SER A 24 -4.30 58.00 29.37
CA SER A 24 -3.97 59.14 28.52
C SER A 24 -3.02 60.12 29.22
N ALA A 25 -3.24 60.36 30.52
CA ALA A 25 -2.34 61.15 31.36
C ALA A 25 -0.94 60.50 31.47
N GLY A 26 -0.86 59.19 31.61
CA GLY A 26 0.41 58.44 31.65
C GLY A 26 1.22 58.57 30.35
N ILE A 27 0.58 58.43 29.20
CA ILE A 27 1.24 58.59 27.89
C ILE A 27 1.73 60.03 27.70
N LEU A 28 0.90 61.03 28.03
CA LEU A 28 1.29 62.44 27.93
C LEU A 28 2.45 62.77 28.86
N SER A 29 2.49 62.17 30.06
CA SER A 29 3.59 62.37 31.01
C SER A 29 4.93 61.85 30.48
N LEU A 30 4.92 60.73 29.76
CA LEU A 30 6.11 60.13 29.13
C LEU A 30 6.65 60.96 27.96
N LEU A 31 5.74 61.58 27.20
CA LEU A 31 6.09 62.31 25.99
C LEU A 31 6.46 63.78 26.25
N VAL A 32 5.77 64.46 27.16
CA VAL A 32 5.84 65.93 27.29
C VAL A 32 6.35 66.40 28.65
N CYS A 33 6.19 65.60 29.72
CA CYS A 33 6.53 66.01 31.10
C CYS A 33 7.71 65.21 31.69
N ASN A 34 8.64 64.78 30.84
CA ASN A 34 9.78 63.97 31.28
C ASN A 34 10.69 64.81 32.21
N GLY A 35 10.94 64.32 33.43
CA GLY A 35 11.74 64.98 34.46
C GLY A 35 10.96 65.76 35.51
N LEU A 36 9.62 65.84 35.42
CA LEU A 36 8.78 66.54 36.40
C LEU A 36 8.09 65.56 37.36
N THR A 37 7.94 65.98 38.63
CA THR A 37 7.13 65.28 39.64
C THR A 37 5.65 65.60 39.43
N LEU A 38 4.80 64.59 39.29
CA LEU A 38 3.39 64.76 38.95
C LEU A 38 2.48 64.14 40.03
N HIS A 39 1.37 64.82 40.32
CA HIS A 39 0.35 64.36 41.27
C HIS A 39 -0.92 63.99 40.50
N TYR A 40 -1.26 62.71 40.46
CA TYR A 40 -2.43 62.18 39.78
C TYR A 40 -3.59 62.07 40.77
N LEU A 41 -4.68 62.79 40.49
CA LEU A 41 -5.87 62.84 41.33
C LEU A 41 -7.05 62.25 40.56
N SER A 42 -7.87 61.45 41.24
CA SER A 42 -9.11 60.88 40.68
C SER A 42 -10.11 60.60 41.80
N ASP A 43 -11.40 60.70 41.46
CA ASP A 43 -12.51 60.36 42.35
C ASP A 43 -12.85 58.85 42.34
N CYS A 44 -12.08 58.06 41.61
CA CYS A 44 -12.20 56.62 41.58
C CYS A 44 -11.00 55.96 42.27
N GLN A 45 -11.15 55.70 43.57
CA GLN A 45 -10.12 55.05 44.39
C GLN A 45 -9.62 53.74 43.79
N SER A 46 -10.52 52.94 43.21
CA SER A 46 -10.16 51.67 42.58
C SER A 46 -9.30 51.86 41.34
N ALA A 47 -9.50 52.93 40.55
CA ALA A 47 -8.70 53.20 39.36
C ALA A 47 -7.29 53.70 39.74
N LEU A 48 -7.17 54.51 40.79
CA LEU A 48 -5.88 54.91 41.35
C LEU A 48 -5.12 53.72 41.92
N ALA A 49 -5.78 52.89 42.73
CA ALA A 49 -5.16 51.71 43.34
C ALA A 49 -4.70 50.69 42.28
N ALA A 50 -5.42 50.56 41.16
CA ALA A 50 -5.01 49.72 40.04
C ALA A 50 -3.74 50.23 39.33
N ILE A 51 -3.59 51.54 39.17
CA ILE A 51 -2.47 52.12 38.43
C ILE A 51 -1.23 52.26 39.31
N ASP A 52 -1.41 52.60 40.58
CA ASP A 52 -0.36 52.56 41.60
C ASP A 52 0.17 51.13 41.83
N GLY A 53 -0.63 50.12 41.47
CA GLY A 53 -0.30 48.70 41.59
C GLY A 53 -0.59 48.13 42.99
N SER A 54 -1.30 48.89 43.82
CA SER A 54 -1.70 48.49 45.17
C SER A 54 -2.98 47.63 45.21
N ALA A 55 -3.70 47.53 44.10
CA ALA A 55 -4.86 46.65 43.96
C ALA A 55 -4.85 45.84 42.65
N GLN A 56 -5.45 44.66 42.68
CA GLN A 56 -5.63 43.81 41.50
C GLN A 56 -6.69 44.38 40.55
N TYR A 57 -6.47 44.26 39.25
CA TYR A 57 -7.36 44.71 38.18
C TYR A 57 -7.48 43.66 37.08
N ALA A 58 -8.55 43.72 36.28
CA ALA A 58 -8.75 42.80 35.16
C ALA A 58 -7.60 42.92 34.12
N ALA A 59 -7.01 41.77 33.75
CA ALA A 59 -5.77 41.67 32.97
C ALA A 59 -5.90 42.05 31.48
N ASP A 60 -7.09 42.45 31.03
CA ASP A 60 -7.40 42.71 29.63
C ASP A 60 -8.26 43.97 29.52
N GLY A 61 -7.66 45.09 29.14
CA GLY A 61 -8.40 46.33 28.91
C GLY A 61 -7.62 47.60 29.22
N THR A 62 -8.35 48.70 29.38
CA THR A 62 -7.81 50.05 29.60
C THR A 62 -7.08 50.19 30.94
N ALA A 63 -7.51 49.50 32.00
CA ALA A 63 -6.87 49.53 33.32
C ALA A 63 -5.45 48.93 33.30
N SER A 64 -5.27 47.77 32.66
CA SER A 64 -3.93 47.16 32.50
C SER A 64 -3.01 48.01 31.62
N ALA A 65 -3.54 48.58 30.53
CA ALA A 65 -2.78 49.51 29.70
C ALA A 65 -2.36 50.77 30.48
N ALA A 66 -3.26 51.33 31.30
CA ALA A 66 -2.96 52.47 32.14
C ALA A 66 -1.84 52.14 33.14
N SER A 67 -1.99 51.04 33.88
CA SER A 67 -1.01 50.58 34.88
C SER A 67 0.37 50.34 34.26
N ASN A 68 0.44 49.61 33.13
CA ASN A 68 1.72 49.36 32.43
C ASN A 68 2.37 50.62 31.85
N THR A 69 1.58 51.63 31.47
CA THR A 69 2.09 52.92 31.01
C THR A 69 2.69 53.73 32.16
N HIS A 70 2.01 53.78 33.31
CA HIS A 70 2.53 54.45 34.51
C HIS A 70 3.72 53.70 35.13
N LEU A 71 3.77 52.37 34.99
CA LEU A 71 4.95 51.58 35.35
C LEU A 71 6.16 51.98 34.49
N LEU A 72 6.02 52.06 33.16
CA LEU A 72 7.08 52.55 32.28
C LEU A 72 7.53 53.97 32.69
N ARG A 73 6.60 54.86 33.05
CA ARG A 73 6.92 56.22 33.52
C ARG A 73 7.75 56.22 34.79
N ARG A 74 7.39 55.38 35.77
CA ARG A 74 8.09 55.25 37.05
C ARG A 74 9.51 54.68 36.86
N GLU A 75 9.64 53.69 35.99
CA GLU A 75 10.93 53.05 35.69
C GLU A 75 11.89 53.98 34.95
N LEU A 76 11.37 54.83 34.05
CA LEU A 76 12.19 55.80 33.32
C LEU A 76 12.42 57.10 34.09
N ASN A 77 11.69 57.35 35.18
CA ASN A 77 11.79 58.58 35.94
C ASN A 77 11.52 58.35 37.44
N PRO A 78 12.58 58.20 38.25
CA PRO A 78 12.46 57.77 39.64
C PRO A 78 11.84 58.79 40.59
N GLN A 79 11.62 60.05 40.17
CA GLN A 79 11.03 61.08 41.02
C GLN A 79 9.54 60.75 41.28
N CYS A 80 9.17 60.56 42.55
CA CYS A 80 7.91 59.95 42.97
C CYS A 80 6.69 60.73 42.48
N SER A 81 6.04 60.23 41.43
CA SER A 81 4.66 60.62 41.15
C SER A 81 3.76 60.09 42.27
N THR A 82 2.76 60.88 42.67
CA THR A 82 1.84 60.47 43.75
C THR A 82 0.42 60.31 43.22
N TYR A 83 -0.36 59.46 43.89
CA TYR A 83 -1.74 59.15 43.54
C TYR A 83 -2.64 59.50 44.72
N GLY A 84 -3.68 60.32 44.50
CA GLY A 84 -4.52 60.84 45.58
C GLY A 84 -6.01 60.80 45.25
N TYR A 85 -6.81 60.26 46.18
CA TYR A 85 -8.26 60.28 46.05
C TYR A 85 -8.81 61.68 46.32
N VAL A 86 -9.73 62.13 45.44
CA VAL A 86 -10.48 63.37 45.66
C VAL A 86 -11.98 63.07 45.59
N PRO A 87 -12.78 63.34 46.64
CA PRO A 87 -14.20 63.07 46.60
C PRO A 87 -14.92 63.96 45.57
N GLY A 88 -15.81 63.36 44.78
CA GLY A 88 -16.66 64.09 43.83
C GLY A 88 -17.58 65.09 44.53
N HIS A 89 -17.77 66.26 43.93
CA HIS A 89 -18.64 67.34 44.42
C HIS A 89 -18.32 67.89 45.82
N ALA A 90 -17.10 67.68 46.32
CA ALA A 90 -16.64 68.17 47.62
C ALA A 90 -16.06 69.59 47.57
N GLY A 91 -16.15 70.30 46.44
CA GLY A 91 -15.64 71.67 46.29
C GLY A 91 -14.11 71.76 46.15
N VAL A 92 -13.45 70.64 45.82
CA VAL A 92 -11.99 70.60 45.63
C VAL A 92 -11.65 71.15 44.24
N LEU A 93 -11.05 72.34 44.21
CA LEU A 93 -10.89 73.16 43.00
C LEU A 93 -10.36 72.41 41.76
N PRO A 94 -9.26 71.62 41.82
CA PRO A 94 -8.77 70.90 40.63
C PRO A 94 -9.78 69.88 40.09
N ASN A 95 -10.48 69.19 40.99
CA ASN A 95 -11.48 68.21 40.59
C ASN A 95 -12.71 68.91 40.00
N GLU A 96 -13.22 69.97 40.64
CA GLU A 96 -14.33 70.76 40.11
C GLU A 96 -14.00 71.39 38.74
N VAL A 97 -12.75 71.80 38.50
CA VAL A 97 -12.30 72.30 37.20
C VAL A 97 -12.31 71.19 36.16
N VAL A 98 -11.75 70.01 36.44
CA VAL A 98 -11.75 68.88 35.51
C VAL A 98 -13.18 68.40 35.23
N ASP A 99 -14.04 68.37 36.24
CA ASP A 99 -15.43 67.96 36.14
C ASP A 99 -16.25 68.96 35.32
N THR A 100 -16.03 70.26 35.54
CA THR A 100 -16.65 71.34 34.77
C THR A 100 -16.15 71.34 33.33
N LEU A 101 -14.84 71.17 33.10
CA LEU A 101 -14.26 71.07 31.75
C LEU A 101 -14.73 69.83 31.02
N SER A 102 -14.91 68.71 31.71
CA SER A 102 -15.45 67.46 31.15
C SER A 102 -16.93 67.62 30.79
N LYS A 103 -17.72 68.32 31.63
CA LYS A 103 -19.13 68.66 31.35
C LYS A 103 -19.27 69.69 30.21
N ILE A 104 -18.38 70.69 30.16
CA ILE A 104 -18.31 71.66 29.05
C ILE A 104 -17.91 70.95 27.76
N GLY A 105 -16.94 70.04 27.81
CA GLY A 105 -16.57 69.19 26.67
C GLY A 105 -17.74 68.31 26.22
N ALA A 106 -18.47 67.70 27.16
CA ALA A 106 -19.67 66.92 26.86
C ALA A 106 -20.83 67.75 26.29
N ALA A 107 -20.96 69.02 26.68
CA ALA A 107 -22.09 69.92 26.34
C ALA A 107 -21.83 70.90 25.19
N GLY A 108 -20.59 71.17 24.80
CA GLY A 108 -20.26 72.03 23.66
C GLY A 108 -20.79 71.47 22.33
N LYS A 109 -20.55 72.17 21.21
CA LYS A 109 -20.63 71.57 19.85
C LYS A 109 -19.27 71.40 19.15
N GLU A 110 -18.18 71.87 19.76
CA GLU A 110 -16.80 71.55 19.37
C GLU A 110 -16.02 70.93 20.55
N VAL A 111 -15.33 69.80 20.33
CA VAL A 111 -14.41 69.16 21.27
C VAL A 111 -13.14 68.84 20.53
N SER A 112 -12.06 69.02 21.27
CA SER A 112 -10.67 69.16 20.87
C SER A 112 -9.78 67.95 21.25
N CYS A 113 -8.58 67.96 20.65
CA CYS A 113 -7.34 67.18 20.89
C CYS A 113 -7.34 65.98 21.87
N GLY A 114 -7.36 64.76 21.31
CA GLY A 114 -6.83 63.54 21.96
C GLY A 114 -5.53 63.07 21.30
N LEU A 115 -4.76 62.19 21.94
CA LEU A 115 -3.57 61.54 21.37
C LEU A 115 -3.92 60.82 20.03
N ILE A 116 -3.46 61.36 18.90
CA ILE A 116 -3.66 60.77 17.57
C ILE A 116 -2.45 59.92 17.20
N ALA A 117 -2.60 58.60 17.35
CA ALA A 117 -1.63 57.61 16.87
C ALA A 117 -2.26 56.74 15.78
N SER A 118 -1.46 56.27 14.81
CA SER A 118 -1.95 55.40 13.75
C SER A 118 -2.49 54.08 14.33
N HIS A 119 -3.49 53.49 13.68
CA HIS A 119 -4.20 52.33 14.21
C HIS A 119 -3.27 51.12 14.43
N ASN A 120 -2.36 50.86 13.48
CA ASN A 120 -1.37 49.80 13.60
C ASN A 120 -0.44 50.00 14.77
N LEU A 121 -0.07 51.25 15.02
CA LEU A 121 0.89 51.56 16.04
C LEU A 121 0.24 51.49 17.43
N THR A 122 -1.00 51.96 17.54
CA THR A 122 -1.81 51.80 18.75
C THR A 122 -2.02 50.32 19.08
N LEU A 123 -2.31 49.49 18.07
CA LEU A 123 -2.41 48.03 18.25
C LEU A 123 -1.07 47.39 18.62
N ARG A 124 0.05 47.88 18.09
CA ARG A 124 1.37 47.31 18.39
C ARG A 124 1.76 47.57 19.85
N TRP A 125 1.59 48.79 20.33
CA TRP A 125 2.10 49.21 21.64
C TRP A 125 1.10 49.10 22.78
N PHE A 126 -0.19 49.30 22.51
CA PHE A 126 -1.22 49.38 23.54
C PHE A 126 -2.22 48.22 23.52
N ALA A 127 -2.18 47.33 22.52
CA ALA A 127 -3.02 46.13 22.58
C ALA A 127 -2.64 45.22 23.75
N ASN A 128 -3.61 44.43 24.21
CA ASN A 128 -3.43 43.44 25.28
C ASN A 128 -2.89 44.05 26.59
N GLY A 129 -3.37 45.26 26.94
CA GLY A 129 -2.96 45.92 28.18
C GLY A 129 -1.59 46.58 28.10
N ALA A 130 -1.08 46.90 26.91
CA ALA A 130 0.23 47.55 26.71
C ALA A 130 1.42 46.79 27.35
N SER A 131 1.38 45.46 27.31
CA SER A 131 2.34 44.57 27.99
C SER A 131 3.80 44.69 27.52
N LEU A 132 4.04 45.35 26.38
CA LEU A 132 5.39 45.60 25.86
C LEU A 132 6.06 46.80 26.52
N LEU A 133 5.29 47.74 27.10
CA LEU A 133 5.85 48.97 27.68
C LEU A 133 6.80 48.71 28.86
N PRO A 134 6.52 47.79 29.81
CA PRO A 134 7.47 47.48 30.88
C PRO A 134 8.82 46.92 30.37
N TRP A 135 8.81 46.15 29.28
CA TRP A 135 10.03 45.59 28.67
C TRP A 135 10.86 46.63 27.94
N VAL A 136 10.19 47.63 27.35
CA VAL A 136 10.87 48.81 26.83
C VAL A 136 11.59 49.55 27.95
N ALA A 137 11.01 49.64 29.16
CA ALA A 137 11.69 50.25 30.30
C ALA A 137 13.02 49.54 30.62
N VAL A 138 13.00 48.21 30.69
CA VAL A 138 14.18 47.38 30.97
C VAL A 138 15.24 47.56 29.88
N ALA A 139 14.85 47.49 28.61
CA ALA A 139 15.77 47.66 27.49
C ALA A 139 16.39 49.07 27.45
N LEU A 140 15.60 50.11 27.69
CA LEU A 140 16.09 51.48 27.70
C LEU A 140 16.98 51.77 28.90
N ARG A 141 16.67 51.28 30.11
CA ARG A 141 17.55 51.41 31.28
C ARG A 141 18.92 50.73 31.05
N SER A 142 18.93 49.53 30.48
CA SER A 142 20.16 48.84 30.07
C SER A 142 20.97 49.69 29.06
N LEU A 143 20.30 50.25 28.04
CA LEU A 143 20.94 51.11 27.03
C LEU A 143 21.40 52.46 27.59
N PHE A 144 20.74 52.99 28.63
CA PHE A 144 21.19 54.17 29.38
C PHE A 144 22.32 53.88 30.38
N GLY A 145 22.87 52.65 30.35
CA GLY A 145 24.05 52.28 31.11
C GLY A 145 23.75 51.79 32.53
N ASP A 146 22.51 51.36 32.80
CA ASP A 146 22.16 50.73 34.06
C ASP A 146 22.87 49.36 34.16
N VAL A 147 23.98 49.35 34.89
CA VAL A 147 24.86 48.18 35.08
C VAL A 147 24.20 47.01 35.77
N SER A 148 23.01 47.21 36.35
CA SER A 148 22.23 46.12 36.95
C SER A 148 21.45 45.29 35.92
N LEU A 149 21.40 45.74 34.66
CA LEU A 149 20.66 45.08 33.58
C LEU A 149 21.60 44.57 32.48
N PRO A 150 21.28 43.43 31.83
CA PRO A 150 22.13 42.85 30.79
C PRO A 150 22.15 43.72 29.53
N SER A 151 23.30 43.80 28.87
CA SER A 151 23.49 44.61 27.65
C SER A 151 22.70 44.04 26.46
N VAL A 152 22.01 44.92 25.73
CA VAL A 152 21.17 44.52 24.59
C VAL A 152 22.05 44.01 23.44
N GLY A 153 21.84 42.75 23.02
CA GLY A 153 22.54 42.14 21.88
C GLY A 153 23.82 41.36 22.21
N ALA A 154 24.12 41.14 23.49
CA ALA A 154 25.22 40.26 23.89
C ALA A 154 25.00 38.81 23.43
N SER A 155 26.03 38.17 22.88
CA SER A 155 26.00 36.77 22.44
C SER A 155 26.00 35.75 23.58
N ASP A 156 26.28 36.22 24.79
CA ASP A 156 26.25 35.42 26.02
C ASP A 156 25.44 36.19 27.08
N LEU A 157 24.16 35.82 27.22
CA LEU A 157 23.26 36.37 28.23
C LEU A 157 23.46 35.71 29.61
N GLY A 158 24.54 34.95 29.77
CA GLY A 158 24.81 34.16 30.95
C GLY A 158 23.99 32.87 30.99
N HIS A 159 24.16 32.13 32.08
CA HIS A 159 23.54 30.81 32.27
C HIS A 159 22.21 30.97 32.99
N ASN A 160 21.20 30.21 32.56
CA ASN A 160 19.79 30.28 32.95
C ASN A 160 19.52 29.79 34.40
N ARG A 161 20.23 30.37 35.39
CA ARG A 161 20.28 29.88 36.78
C ARG A 161 19.60 30.82 37.79
N CYS A 162 19.18 32.02 37.38
CA CYS A 162 18.56 33.00 38.28
C CYS A 162 17.40 33.73 37.58
N HIS A 163 16.22 33.11 37.54
CA HIS A 163 14.99 33.67 36.94
C HIS A 163 13.97 34.16 37.97
N GLY A 164 14.37 34.32 39.24
CA GLY A 164 13.52 34.87 40.30
C GLY A 164 12.24 34.07 40.58
N GLY A 165 12.18 32.80 40.17
CA GLY A 165 10.99 31.94 40.32
C GLY A 165 9.97 32.05 39.19
N LEU A 166 10.21 32.86 38.16
CA LEU A 166 9.37 32.93 36.96
C LEU A 166 9.53 31.67 36.11
N SER A 167 8.43 31.18 35.53
CA SER A 167 8.47 30.00 34.66
C SER A 167 9.07 30.33 33.29
N GLU A 168 9.52 29.33 32.55
CA GLU A 168 10.04 29.52 31.19
C GLU A 168 9.03 30.22 30.27
N LEU A 169 7.72 29.99 30.50
CA LEU A 169 6.64 30.62 29.74
C LEU A 169 6.42 32.08 30.15
N ASP A 170 6.62 32.43 31.43
CA ASP A 170 6.56 33.82 31.91
C ASP A 170 7.74 34.65 31.40
N LEU A 171 8.92 34.02 31.29
CA LEU A 171 10.12 34.63 30.70
C LEU A 171 9.95 34.89 29.19
N LEU A 172 9.18 34.04 28.51
CA LEU A 172 8.91 34.12 27.07
C LEU A 172 7.66 34.94 26.72
N ALA A 173 6.68 35.05 27.63
CA ALA A 173 5.42 35.78 27.46
C ALA A 173 5.55 37.20 26.88
N PRO A 174 6.59 38.00 27.19
CA PRO A 174 6.79 39.33 26.61
C PRO A 174 7.11 39.32 25.12
N PHE A 175 7.77 38.25 24.66
CA PHE A 175 8.32 38.11 23.32
C PHE A 175 7.42 37.27 22.41
N VAL A 176 6.32 36.73 22.96
CA VAL A 176 5.31 35.97 22.24
C VAL A 176 4.11 36.90 21.95
N PRO A 177 3.67 37.07 20.68
CA PRO A 177 2.54 37.95 20.35
C PRO A 177 1.31 37.55 21.17
N ALA A 178 0.62 38.49 21.83
CA ALA A 178 -0.32 38.15 22.90
C ALA A 178 -1.49 37.21 22.51
N ARG A 179 -1.77 37.04 21.21
CA ARG A 179 -2.73 36.03 20.70
C ARG A 179 -2.21 34.59 20.70
N ALA A 180 -0.90 34.40 20.81
CA ALA A 180 -0.29 33.09 21.00
C ALA A 180 -0.21 32.70 22.49
N ALA A 181 -0.37 33.66 23.42
CA ALA A 181 -0.32 33.42 24.86
C ALA A 181 -1.68 33.51 25.58
N LYS A 182 -2.66 34.28 25.09
CA LYS A 182 -4.02 34.30 25.66
C LYS A 182 -4.96 33.33 24.92
N GLN A 183 -5.04 32.09 25.42
CA GLN A 183 -6.24 31.26 25.28
C GLN A 183 -7.03 31.31 26.60
N THR A 184 -7.77 32.39 26.84
CA THR A 184 -8.83 32.36 27.86
C THR A 184 -10.05 33.16 27.41
N ALA A 185 -11.12 32.40 27.18
CA ALA A 185 -12.54 32.72 27.38
C ALA A 185 -13.02 34.17 27.14
N ASP A 186 -13.45 34.46 25.91
CA ASP A 186 -14.36 35.59 25.65
C ASP A 186 -15.77 35.24 26.15
N SER A 187 -16.17 35.89 27.25
CA SER A 187 -17.53 35.89 27.75
C SER A 187 -18.43 36.72 26.83
N ARG A 188 -19.43 36.08 26.21
CA ARG A 188 -20.58 36.76 25.63
C ARG A 188 -21.77 36.49 26.53
N THR A 189 -22.42 37.56 26.96
CA THR A 189 -23.74 37.52 27.60
C THR A 189 -24.75 36.98 26.60
N THR A 190 -25.17 35.76 26.85
CA THR A 190 -26.11 34.98 26.04
C THR A 190 -27.03 34.28 27.02
N VAL A 191 -28.32 34.29 26.72
CA VAL A 191 -29.30 33.49 27.45
C VAL A 191 -28.87 32.04 27.30
N SER A 192 -28.32 31.49 28.39
CA SER A 192 -27.67 30.19 28.42
C SER A 192 -28.72 29.10 28.51
N VAL A 193 -28.88 28.33 27.43
CA VAL A 193 -29.58 27.04 27.52
C VAL A 193 -28.52 26.00 27.87
N SER A 194 -28.66 25.38 29.04
CA SER A 194 -27.79 24.26 29.45
C SER A 194 -28.16 23.02 28.63
N ALA A 195 -27.22 22.54 27.82
CA ALA A 195 -27.40 21.37 26.97
C ALA A 195 -26.26 20.37 27.20
N ASP A 196 -26.61 19.10 27.37
CA ASP A 196 -25.62 18.05 27.59
C ASP A 196 -25.05 17.58 26.24
N LEU A 197 -23.74 17.72 26.07
CA LEU A 197 -23.00 17.12 24.95
C LEU A 197 -22.74 15.66 25.28
N HIS A 198 -23.28 14.78 24.44
CA HIS A 198 -22.91 13.36 24.42
C HIS A 198 -22.20 13.06 23.11
N LEU A 199 -20.93 12.67 23.20
CA LEU A 199 -20.13 12.34 22.03
C LEU A 199 -19.29 11.09 22.27
N ARG A 200 -19.24 10.23 21.27
CA ARG A 200 -18.45 9.00 21.29
C ARG A 200 -17.60 8.97 20.03
N VAL A 201 -16.30 9.00 20.20
CA VAL A 201 -15.34 9.10 19.11
C VAL A 201 -14.51 7.83 19.09
N ALA A 202 -14.35 7.24 17.91
CA ALA A 202 -13.43 6.13 17.69
C ALA A 202 -12.28 6.57 16.78
N THR A 203 -11.10 5.99 16.99
CA THR A 203 -10.04 5.98 15.99
C THR A 203 -9.62 4.54 15.72
N PHE A 204 -9.41 4.22 14.46
CA PHE A 204 -9.05 2.87 14.05
C PHE A 204 -8.23 2.87 12.77
N ASN A 205 -7.01 2.35 12.84
CA ASN A 205 -6.25 1.99 11.66
C ASN A 205 -6.90 0.76 11.01
N THR A 206 -7.66 1.00 9.96
CA THR A 206 -8.49 0.01 9.27
C THR A 206 -7.70 -0.87 8.33
N LEU A 207 -6.40 -0.64 8.13
CA LEU A 207 -5.50 -1.46 7.32
C LEU A 207 -5.81 -1.41 5.81
N SER A 208 -7.03 -1.72 5.37
CA SER A 208 -7.56 -1.41 4.03
C SER A 208 -9.07 -1.59 3.95
N LEU A 209 -9.77 -0.54 3.50
CA LEU A 209 -11.21 -0.59 3.17
C LEU A 209 -11.49 -0.97 1.70
N LEU A 210 -10.48 -1.03 0.82
CA LEU A 210 -10.63 -1.54 -0.56
C LEU A 210 -10.34 -3.05 -0.67
N GLY A 211 -11.03 -3.73 -1.59
CA GLY A 211 -10.65 -5.06 -2.14
C GLY A 211 -9.61 -4.95 -3.26
N ASP A 212 -9.11 -6.09 -3.75
CA ASP A 212 -8.05 -6.13 -4.78
C ASP A 212 -8.61 -5.64 -6.14
N PRO A 213 -7.89 -4.80 -6.93
CA PRO A 213 -8.31 -4.42 -8.29
C PRO A 213 -8.59 -5.60 -9.26
N ALA A 214 -8.14 -6.82 -8.97
CA ALA A 214 -8.53 -8.03 -9.71
C ALA A 214 -9.98 -8.48 -9.46
N GLU A 215 -10.63 -8.02 -8.39
CA GLU A 215 -12.02 -8.34 -8.00
C GLU A 215 -13.06 -7.39 -8.64
N ARG A 216 -12.66 -6.58 -9.64
CA ARG A 216 -13.58 -5.67 -10.36
C ARG A 216 -14.40 -6.36 -11.46
N GLU A 217 -14.15 -7.64 -11.74
CA GLU A 217 -15.09 -8.48 -12.50
C GLU A 217 -15.83 -9.43 -11.56
N PRO A 218 -17.16 -9.58 -11.70
CA PRO A 218 -17.94 -10.45 -10.84
C PRO A 218 -17.68 -11.91 -11.20
N ALA A 219 -16.72 -12.52 -10.53
CA ALA A 219 -16.51 -13.96 -10.52
C ALA A 219 -16.57 -14.48 -9.07
N GLY A 220 -17.77 -14.86 -8.62
CA GLY A 220 -18.01 -15.46 -7.30
C GLY A 220 -18.75 -14.56 -6.31
N LEU A 221 -18.93 -15.06 -5.07
CA LEU A 221 -19.74 -14.51 -3.95
C LEU A 221 -19.44 -13.07 -3.52
N THR A 222 -18.53 -12.36 -4.18
CA THR A 222 -18.02 -11.05 -3.77
C THR A 222 -18.78 -9.91 -4.45
N GLY A 223 -19.82 -9.41 -3.78
CA GLY A 223 -20.37 -8.07 -4.03
C GLY A 223 -19.42 -6.97 -3.55
N GLY A 224 -19.66 -5.71 -3.95
CA GLY A 224 -18.84 -4.52 -3.64
C GLY A 224 -18.62 -4.19 -2.14
N PRO A 225 -18.21 -2.95 -1.79
CA PRO A 225 -17.28 -2.62 -0.67
C PRO A 225 -17.79 -2.96 0.74
N ALA A 226 -17.61 -4.23 1.07
CA ALA A 226 -17.86 -4.95 2.29
C ALA A 226 -17.39 -4.40 3.63
N ARG A 227 -16.09 -4.11 3.71
CA ARG A 227 -15.45 -3.81 4.99
C ARG A 227 -15.89 -2.47 5.52
N ALA A 228 -16.26 -1.58 4.60
CA ALA A 228 -16.88 -0.34 4.99
C ALA A 228 -18.26 -0.58 5.63
N ALA A 229 -19.03 -1.57 5.16
CA ALA A 229 -20.35 -1.89 5.73
C ALA A 229 -20.23 -2.61 7.07
N ILE A 230 -19.34 -3.60 7.21
CA ILE A 230 -19.06 -4.28 8.48
C ILE A 230 -18.56 -3.28 9.53
N LEU A 231 -17.61 -2.42 9.15
CA LEU A 231 -17.13 -1.38 10.04
C LEU A 231 -18.25 -0.40 10.41
N ALA A 232 -19.13 -0.02 9.48
CA ALA A 232 -20.27 0.83 9.79
C ALA A 232 -21.24 0.18 10.80
N ALA A 233 -21.51 -1.13 10.65
CA ALA A 233 -22.34 -1.88 11.59
C ALA A 233 -21.67 -1.96 12.98
N ALA A 234 -20.39 -2.34 13.05
CA ALA A 234 -19.64 -2.42 14.31
C ALA A 234 -19.54 -1.05 15.02
N LEU A 235 -19.37 0.03 14.26
CA LEU A 235 -19.41 1.40 14.77
C LEU A 235 -20.83 1.75 15.29
N ALA A 236 -21.90 1.35 14.59
CA ALA A 236 -23.28 1.60 15.01
C ALA A 236 -23.66 0.84 16.29
N GLU A 237 -23.29 -0.45 16.39
CA GLU A 237 -23.50 -1.29 17.58
C GLU A 237 -22.78 -0.73 18.82
N ASN A 238 -21.60 -0.14 18.60
CA ASN A 238 -20.83 0.55 19.64
C ASN A 238 -21.25 2.02 19.86
N ASP A 239 -22.36 2.46 19.24
CA ASP A 239 -22.89 3.83 19.26
C ASP A 239 -21.83 4.91 19.03
N ILE A 240 -20.94 4.68 18.07
CA ILE A 240 -19.91 5.64 17.68
C ILE A 240 -20.56 6.77 16.89
N HIS A 241 -20.26 8.01 17.27
CA HIS A 241 -20.80 9.19 16.60
C HIS A 241 -19.86 9.68 15.49
N ILE A 242 -18.55 9.63 15.76
CA ILE A 242 -17.48 10.08 14.86
C ILE A 242 -16.37 9.02 14.84
N ALA A 243 -15.96 8.56 13.67
CA ALA A 243 -14.82 7.66 13.53
C ALA A 243 -13.72 8.27 12.67
N CYS A 244 -12.49 8.31 13.21
CA CYS A 244 -11.28 8.71 12.50
C CYS A 244 -10.57 7.45 12.01
N LEU A 245 -10.51 7.23 10.70
CA LEU A 245 -10.00 5.99 10.12
C LEU A 245 -8.71 6.21 9.33
N GLN A 246 -7.76 5.29 9.48
CA GLN A 246 -6.45 5.33 8.82
C GLN A 246 -6.20 4.07 7.97
N GLU A 247 -5.25 4.18 7.04
CA GLU A 247 -4.95 3.18 6.01
C GLU A 247 -6.18 2.65 5.24
N THR A 248 -7.15 3.50 4.98
CA THR A 248 -8.40 3.06 4.32
C THR A 248 -8.18 2.65 2.86
N ARG A 249 -7.10 3.13 2.22
CA ARG A 249 -6.72 2.90 0.82
C ARG A 249 -7.76 3.27 -0.23
N SER A 250 -8.84 3.95 0.16
CA SER A 250 -9.94 4.33 -0.71
C SER A 250 -9.63 5.52 -1.62
N ASP A 251 -10.44 5.69 -2.67
CA ASP A 251 -10.39 6.88 -3.53
C ASP A 251 -10.89 8.12 -2.77
N ARG A 252 -10.40 9.30 -3.18
CA ARG A 252 -10.81 10.59 -2.58
C ARG A 252 -12.28 10.84 -2.91
N GLY A 253 -13.07 11.25 -1.91
CA GLY A 253 -14.45 11.63 -2.16
C GLY A 253 -15.33 11.59 -0.91
N GLN A 254 -16.64 11.73 -1.15
CA GLN A 254 -17.67 11.58 -0.14
C GLN A 254 -18.59 10.44 -0.56
N SER A 255 -18.89 9.53 0.36
CA SER A 255 -19.81 8.41 0.14
C SER A 255 -20.63 8.11 1.39
N ARG A 256 -21.60 7.21 1.30
CA ARG A 256 -22.43 6.76 2.43
C ARG A 256 -22.30 5.26 2.60
N VAL A 257 -22.35 4.79 3.85
CA VAL A 257 -22.39 3.38 4.18
C VAL A 257 -23.12 3.17 5.51
N GLY A 258 -24.15 2.33 5.52
CA GLY A 258 -25.07 2.24 6.65
C GLY A 258 -25.53 3.62 7.13
N ASP A 259 -25.45 3.83 8.44
CA ASP A 259 -25.80 5.10 9.09
C ASP A 259 -24.73 6.19 8.96
N TYR A 260 -23.60 5.96 8.28
CA TYR A 260 -22.47 6.90 8.26
C TYR A 260 -22.29 7.60 6.92
N VAL A 261 -21.91 8.88 6.99
CA VAL A 261 -21.35 9.65 5.86
C VAL A 261 -19.83 9.63 5.96
N ARG A 262 -19.18 9.19 4.89
CA ARG A 262 -17.73 9.03 4.78
C ARG A 262 -17.12 10.21 4.06
N TYR A 263 -16.07 10.80 4.64
CA TYR A 263 -15.24 11.80 3.98
C TYR A 263 -13.84 11.24 3.83
N ALA A 264 -13.39 11.04 2.59
CA ALA A 264 -12.14 10.36 2.26
C ALA A 264 -11.12 11.29 1.59
N ALA A 265 -9.88 11.28 2.11
CA ALA A 265 -8.78 12.07 1.58
C ALA A 265 -8.17 11.51 0.29
N GLY A 266 -8.36 10.21 0.04
CA GLY A 266 -7.81 9.47 -1.09
C GLY A 266 -6.45 8.83 -0.83
N ALA A 267 -6.25 7.67 -1.42
CA ALA A 267 -5.00 6.93 -1.41
C ALA A 267 -4.10 7.31 -2.59
N VAL A 268 -2.80 7.05 -2.47
CA VAL A 268 -1.85 7.20 -3.57
C VAL A 268 -1.30 5.83 -3.91
N LYS A 269 -1.58 5.34 -5.12
CA LYS A 269 -1.13 4.02 -5.60
C LYS A 269 -1.51 2.88 -4.63
N GLY A 270 -2.71 2.93 -4.06
CA GLY A 270 -3.20 1.92 -3.11
C GLY A 270 -2.49 1.92 -1.76
N GLN A 271 -1.87 3.04 -1.36
CA GLN A 271 -1.24 3.25 -0.05
C GLN A 271 -1.86 4.44 0.67
N TRP A 272 -1.79 4.39 2.01
CA TRP A 272 -2.36 5.39 2.92
C TRP A 272 -3.89 5.45 2.78
N GLY A 273 -4.48 6.63 2.88
CA GLY A 273 -5.91 6.83 2.93
C GLY A 273 -6.33 7.12 4.36
N THR A 274 -6.94 8.28 4.54
CA THR A 274 -7.47 8.73 5.83
C THR A 274 -8.91 9.19 5.61
N GLU A 275 -9.81 8.72 6.46
CA GLU A 275 -11.23 9.07 6.40
C GLU A 275 -11.74 9.59 7.76
N VAL A 276 -12.80 10.40 7.70
CA VAL A 276 -13.63 10.74 8.86
C VAL A 276 -15.06 10.33 8.54
N TRP A 277 -15.65 9.52 9.42
CA TRP A 277 -17.01 9.02 9.27
C TRP A 277 -17.90 9.64 10.35
N ILE A 278 -19.08 10.09 9.94
CA ILE A 278 -20.01 10.81 10.81
C ILE A 278 -21.38 10.14 10.69
N LYS A 279 -21.96 9.74 11.82
CA LYS A 279 -23.30 9.14 11.89
C LYS A 279 -24.36 10.15 11.39
N GLN A 280 -25.31 9.70 10.59
CA GLN A 280 -26.43 10.50 10.09
C GLN A 280 -27.44 10.75 11.21
N GLY A 281 -28.16 11.86 11.15
CA GLY A 281 -29.12 12.23 12.21
C GLY A 281 -28.47 12.51 13.57
N LEU A 282 -27.17 12.81 13.60
CA LEU A 282 -26.40 12.99 14.83
C LEU A 282 -26.93 14.17 15.66
N SER A 283 -27.56 13.87 16.80
CA SER A 283 -27.93 14.86 17.82
C SER A 283 -26.85 14.96 18.87
N LEU A 284 -25.97 15.96 18.76
CA LEU A 284 -24.84 16.13 19.67
C LEU A 284 -25.24 16.69 21.04
N LEU A 285 -26.34 17.44 21.11
CA LEU A 285 -26.79 18.11 22.33
C LEU A 285 -28.17 17.58 22.74
N ARG A 286 -28.38 17.37 24.04
CA ARG A 286 -29.68 17.08 24.66
C ARG A 286 -30.08 18.22 25.61
N SER A 287 -31.32 18.71 25.54
CA SER A 287 -31.80 19.75 26.47
C SER A 287 -32.02 19.16 27.86
N SER A 288 -31.61 19.89 28.90
CA SER A 288 -31.81 19.49 30.30
C SER A 288 -33.17 19.92 30.88
N CYS A 289 -33.94 20.75 30.17
CA CYS A 289 -35.24 21.26 30.62
C CYS A 289 -36.31 21.19 29.52
N ARG A 290 -37.39 20.45 29.82
CA ARG A 290 -38.62 20.19 29.05
C ARG A 290 -38.51 19.33 27.77
N ASP A 291 -39.51 18.45 27.64
CA ASP A 291 -39.78 17.48 26.56
C ASP A 291 -40.23 18.12 25.23
N ASP A 292 -39.84 19.37 24.97
CA ASP A 292 -40.05 20.02 23.68
C ASP A 292 -38.84 19.69 22.79
N GLY A 293 -39.02 18.74 21.86
CA GLY A 293 -38.02 18.09 21.00
C GLY A 293 -37.05 18.99 20.22
N ALA A 294 -36.20 19.74 20.91
CA ALA A 294 -35.08 20.48 20.34
C ALA A 294 -33.87 19.53 20.17
N HIS A 295 -33.98 18.58 19.25
CA HIS A 295 -32.86 17.78 18.80
C HIS A 295 -31.91 18.67 17.97
N PHE A 296 -30.64 18.75 18.36
CA PHE A 296 -29.63 19.54 17.65
C PHE A 296 -28.88 18.67 16.63
N GLU A 297 -29.45 18.57 15.43
CA GLU A 297 -28.87 17.82 14.32
C GLU A 297 -27.67 18.56 13.69
N VAL A 298 -26.62 17.81 13.34
CA VAL A 298 -25.50 18.33 12.55
C VAL A 298 -26.02 18.84 11.20
N CYS A 299 -26.02 20.16 11.03
CA CYS A 299 -26.61 20.81 9.86
C CYS A 299 -25.72 20.71 8.61
N GLN A 300 -24.40 20.69 8.78
CA GLN A 300 -23.44 20.64 7.68
C GLN A 300 -22.06 20.14 8.15
N ALA A 301 -21.44 19.23 7.38
CA ALA A 301 -20.03 18.86 7.53
C ALA A 301 -19.24 19.33 6.30
N THR A 302 -18.03 19.88 6.50
CA THR A 302 -17.20 20.45 5.43
C THR A 302 -15.75 20.00 5.56
N VAL A 303 -15.21 19.38 4.51
CA VAL A 303 -13.77 19.05 4.42
C VAL A 303 -13.00 20.34 4.11
N LEU A 304 -12.15 20.78 5.04
CA LEU A 304 -11.37 22.02 4.93
C LEU A 304 -10.07 21.80 4.15
N THR A 305 -9.37 20.72 4.48
CA THR A 305 -8.16 20.28 3.78
C THR A 305 -8.01 18.77 3.92
N ALA A 306 -7.39 18.15 2.92
CA ALA A 306 -7.15 16.72 2.93
C ALA A 306 -5.91 16.37 2.09
N ASP A 307 -5.08 15.49 2.64
CA ASP A 307 -4.01 14.76 1.96
C ASP A 307 -4.08 13.29 2.38
N PRO A 308 -3.38 12.35 1.71
CA PRO A 308 -3.52 10.92 1.97
C PRO A 308 -3.28 10.45 3.42
N ARG A 309 -2.74 11.31 4.29
CA ARG A 309 -2.42 11.04 5.69
C ARG A 309 -3.10 12.01 6.67
N ARG A 310 -3.87 13.00 6.19
CA ARG A 310 -4.54 14.02 7.00
C ARG A 310 -5.89 14.38 6.40
N ILE A 311 -6.93 14.45 7.20
CA ILE A 311 -8.20 15.04 6.77
C ILE A 311 -8.81 15.86 7.89
N PHE A 312 -9.24 17.07 7.54
CA PHE A 312 -9.83 18.06 8.44
C PHE A 312 -11.28 18.26 8.05
N VAL A 313 -12.20 17.84 8.91
CA VAL A 313 -13.65 17.93 8.68
C VAL A 313 -14.27 18.79 9.77
N ARG A 314 -14.84 19.94 9.39
CA ARG A 314 -15.58 20.78 10.32
C ARG A 314 -17.05 20.38 10.33
N LEU A 315 -17.55 20.03 11.51
CA LEU A 315 -18.95 19.85 11.82
C LEU A 315 -19.53 21.18 12.29
N HIS A 316 -20.60 21.63 11.65
CA HIS A 316 -21.36 22.81 12.05
C HIS A 316 -22.79 22.44 12.42
N SER A 317 -23.21 22.85 13.61
CA SER A 317 -24.61 23.03 13.99
C SER A 317 -24.92 24.52 14.14
N LYS A 318 -26.18 24.87 14.43
CA LYS A 318 -26.59 26.28 14.65
C LYS A 318 -25.86 26.96 15.81
N SER A 319 -25.37 26.20 16.79
CA SER A 319 -24.80 26.73 18.04
C SER A 319 -23.44 26.12 18.43
N LEU A 320 -22.95 25.12 17.69
CA LEU A 320 -21.71 24.39 17.99
C LEU A 320 -20.90 24.17 16.70
N ALA A 321 -19.58 24.33 16.79
CA ALA A 321 -18.65 23.94 15.74
C ALA A 321 -17.57 23.01 16.31
N ILE A 322 -17.38 21.85 15.69
CA ILE A 322 -16.34 20.88 16.06
C ILE A 322 -15.46 20.64 14.84
N LEU A 323 -14.16 20.85 14.98
CA LEU A 323 -13.16 20.46 13.99
C LEU A 323 -12.66 19.06 14.31
N VAL A 324 -13.01 18.10 13.46
CA VAL A 324 -12.54 16.71 13.56
C VAL A 324 -11.36 16.53 12.62
N VAL A 325 -10.25 16.01 13.14
CA VAL A 325 -9.06 15.73 12.36
C VAL A 325 -8.68 14.27 12.48
N SER A 326 -8.59 13.57 11.36
CA SER A 326 -8.02 12.22 11.30
C SER A 326 -6.58 12.29 10.80
N LEU A 327 -5.65 11.68 11.54
CA LEU A 327 -4.22 11.71 11.27
C LEU A 327 -3.65 10.30 11.11
N HIS A 328 -2.73 10.13 10.16
CA HIS A 328 -1.88 8.96 10.04
C HIS A 328 -0.41 9.40 10.03
N GLY A 329 0.21 9.46 11.21
CA GLY A 329 1.58 9.95 11.43
C GLY A 329 2.66 9.04 10.83
N PRO A 330 3.81 9.58 10.39
CA PRO A 330 4.93 8.80 9.84
C PRO A 330 5.53 7.82 10.86
N HIS A 331 5.68 6.55 10.49
CA HIS A 331 6.26 5.52 11.35
C HIS A 331 7.73 5.81 11.73
N ARG A 332 8.19 5.24 12.84
CA ARG A 332 9.57 5.41 13.37
C ARG A 332 10.73 5.08 12.42
N ALA A 333 10.49 4.34 11.33
CA ALA A 333 11.52 4.08 10.31
C ALA A 333 11.68 5.19 9.25
N PHE A 334 10.94 6.31 9.33
CA PHE A 334 11.24 7.53 8.58
C PHE A 334 12.36 8.31 9.28
N GLU A 335 13.09 9.14 8.53
CA GLU A 335 14.11 10.03 9.10
C GLU A 335 13.45 11.04 10.07
N SER A 336 14.06 11.29 11.23
CA SER A 336 13.49 12.18 12.27
C SER A 336 13.11 13.56 11.75
N GLY A 337 13.89 14.13 10.82
CA GLY A 337 13.56 15.40 10.17
C GLY A 337 12.27 15.35 9.34
N THR A 338 11.96 14.20 8.71
CA THR A 338 10.70 14.00 7.97
C THR A 338 9.52 13.87 8.94
N ILE A 339 9.71 13.19 10.06
CA ILE A 339 8.70 13.06 11.13
C ILE A 339 8.36 14.44 11.69
N ARG A 340 9.38 15.21 12.08
CA ARG A 340 9.23 16.58 12.61
C ARG A 340 8.55 17.52 11.61
N GLN A 341 9.01 17.54 10.37
CA GLN A 341 8.42 18.38 9.32
C GLN A 341 6.93 18.05 9.09
N TRP A 342 6.57 16.76 9.12
CA TRP A 342 5.17 16.36 8.97
C TRP A 342 4.31 16.87 10.13
N TRP A 343 4.77 16.79 11.37
CA TRP A 343 4.06 17.30 12.55
C TRP A 343 4.01 18.84 12.63
N GLU A 344 5.07 19.53 12.22
CA GLU A 344 5.10 21.00 12.11
C GLU A 344 4.07 21.49 11.09
N GLU A 345 4.00 20.86 9.91
CA GLU A 345 2.98 21.21 8.91
C GLU A 345 1.57 20.87 9.40
N THR A 346 1.39 19.74 10.12
CA THR A 346 0.10 19.42 10.78
C THR A 346 -0.30 20.52 11.77
N SER A 347 0.62 20.98 12.60
CA SER A 347 0.38 22.05 13.58
C SER A 347 0.07 23.38 12.92
N LYS A 348 0.73 23.70 11.80
CA LYS A 348 0.44 24.88 10.99
C LYS A 348 -0.96 24.82 10.37
N LEU A 349 -1.35 23.67 9.82
CA LEU A 349 -2.70 23.45 9.28
C LEU A 349 -3.76 23.55 10.38
N LEU A 350 -3.50 22.99 11.57
CA LEU A 350 -4.37 23.15 12.74
C LEU A 350 -4.50 24.62 13.15
N LYS A 351 -3.40 25.39 13.23
CA LYS A 351 -3.46 26.84 13.49
C LYS A 351 -4.25 27.61 12.43
N GLN A 352 -4.15 27.20 11.16
CA GLN A 352 -4.85 27.84 10.06
C GLN A 352 -6.35 27.56 10.07
N TYR A 353 -6.74 26.33 10.39
CA TYR A 353 -8.12 25.86 10.24
C TYR A 353 -8.89 25.78 11.56
N CYS A 354 -8.24 25.61 12.71
CA CYS A 354 -8.89 25.68 14.02
C CYS A 354 -9.24 27.13 14.32
N ARG A 355 -10.55 27.43 14.42
CA ARG A 355 -11.05 28.77 14.75
C ARG A 355 -11.53 28.76 16.20
N ALA A 356 -12.79 29.13 16.45
CA ALA A 356 -13.46 28.97 17.75
C ALA A 356 -14.15 27.59 17.85
N ASP A 357 -13.62 26.58 17.14
CA ASP A 357 -14.21 25.25 17.13
C ASP A 357 -13.62 24.42 18.28
N TYR A 358 -14.40 23.50 18.83
CA TYR A 358 -13.80 22.43 19.64
C TYR A 358 -13.00 21.50 18.73
N LEU A 359 -11.78 21.15 19.13
CA LEU A 359 -10.86 20.35 18.33
C LEU A 359 -10.82 18.91 18.84
N VAL A 360 -11.13 17.97 17.97
CA VAL A 360 -11.03 16.53 18.24
C VAL A 360 -10.10 15.91 17.22
N ILE A 361 -9.04 15.23 17.67
CA ILE A 361 -8.06 14.59 16.79
C ILE A 361 -8.00 13.10 17.11
N GLY A 362 -8.30 12.25 16.14
CA GLY A 362 -8.13 10.80 16.25
C GLY A 362 -7.15 10.31 15.19
N GLY A 363 -6.31 9.35 15.50
CA GLY A 363 -5.34 8.88 14.52
C GLY A 363 -4.50 7.70 14.95
N ASP A 364 -3.81 7.11 13.98
CA ASP A 364 -2.57 6.39 14.22
C ASP A 364 -1.45 7.44 14.20
N PHE A 365 -0.98 7.82 15.38
CA PHE A 365 0.04 8.86 15.53
C PHE A 365 1.44 8.29 15.25
N ASN A 366 1.60 6.97 15.20
CA ASN A 366 2.90 6.30 15.13
C ASN A 366 3.91 6.81 16.18
N ALA A 367 3.40 7.25 17.33
CA ALA A 367 4.13 7.95 18.38
C ALA A 367 4.15 7.11 19.67
N ALA A 368 5.31 7.04 20.32
CA ALA A 368 5.42 6.47 21.66
C ALA A 368 5.37 7.61 22.70
N VAL A 369 4.46 7.52 23.68
CA VAL A 369 4.21 8.58 24.66
C VAL A 369 4.09 8.03 26.09
N GLY A 370 4.29 8.89 27.09
CA GLY A 370 3.99 8.61 28.49
C GLY A 370 5.21 8.40 29.41
N SER A 371 6.41 8.17 28.87
CA SER A 371 7.65 8.20 29.69
C SER A 371 8.01 9.61 30.16
N GLU A 372 7.69 10.62 29.35
CA GLU A 372 7.73 12.04 29.71
C GLU A 372 6.30 12.52 29.98
N ALA A 373 5.84 12.37 31.22
CA ALA A 373 4.48 12.73 31.61
C ALA A 373 4.25 14.25 31.61
N SER A 374 3.03 14.68 31.28
CA SER A 374 2.58 16.07 31.31
C SER A 374 1.09 16.14 31.67
N GLU A 375 0.55 17.33 31.90
CA GLU A 375 -0.88 17.52 32.16
C GLU A 375 -1.78 16.99 31.02
N ALA A 376 -1.24 16.86 29.81
CA ALA A 376 -1.95 16.39 28.63
C ALA A 376 -1.72 14.90 28.29
N ILE A 377 -0.62 14.31 28.80
CA ILE A 377 -0.18 12.93 28.51
C ILE A 377 0.28 12.30 29.83
N GLY A 378 -0.50 11.36 30.36
CA GLY A 378 -0.19 10.67 31.61
C GLY A 378 0.79 9.51 31.45
N SER A 379 1.20 8.93 32.58
CA SER A 379 2.16 7.82 32.67
C SER A 379 1.51 6.42 32.58
N HIS A 380 0.19 6.33 32.42
CA HIS A 380 -0.50 5.03 32.34
C HIS A 380 -0.13 4.30 31.04
N ALA A 381 0.46 3.11 31.17
CA ALA A 381 1.09 2.34 30.08
C ALA A 381 2.10 3.18 29.27
N ALA A 382 3.01 3.86 29.97
CA ALA A 382 4.07 4.67 29.38
C ALA A 382 4.98 3.88 28.42
N GLU A 383 5.23 4.47 27.25
CA GLU A 383 6.29 4.02 26.34
C GLU A 383 7.42 5.05 26.30
N LEU A 384 8.64 4.60 26.01
CA LEU A 384 9.80 5.48 25.84
C LEU A 384 9.54 6.47 24.69
N GLU A 385 9.55 7.76 25.00
CA GLU A 385 9.15 8.83 24.08
C GLU A 385 10.10 8.84 22.88
N ASP A 386 9.53 8.85 21.69
CA ASP A 386 10.27 9.01 20.43
C ASP A 386 9.99 10.38 19.81
N GLU A 387 10.67 10.70 18.70
CA GLU A 387 10.52 12.00 18.03
C GLU A 387 9.05 12.32 17.71
N ALA A 388 8.26 11.32 17.28
CA ALA A 388 6.84 11.52 17.04
C ALA A 388 6.11 11.79 18.36
N GLY A 389 6.40 11.04 19.43
CA GLY A 389 5.91 11.27 20.79
C GLY A 389 6.12 12.69 21.30
N SER A 390 7.34 13.22 21.17
CA SER A 390 7.64 14.60 21.56
C SER A 390 6.81 15.61 20.76
N GLN A 391 6.58 15.37 19.46
CA GLN A 391 5.72 16.22 18.65
C GLN A 391 4.23 16.14 19.06
N VAL A 392 3.74 14.96 19.47
CA VAL A 392 2.37 14.81 20.00
C VAL A 392 2.22 15.61 21.30
N ARG A 393 3.19 15.51 22.21
CA ARG A 393 3.20 16.27 23.47
C ARG A 393 3.25 17.78 23.26
N LEU A 394 4.00 18.25 22.26
CA LEU A 394 4.00 19.66 21.86
C LEU A 394 2.64 20.08 21.27
N LEU A 395 2.04 19.24 20.43
CA LEU A 395 0.76 19.52 19.80
C LEU A 395 -0.37 19.58 20.84
N THR A 396 -0.40 18.67 21.82
CA THR A 396 -1.41 18.70 22.88
C THR A 396 -1.30 19.95 23.74
N ALA A 397 -0.09 20.38 24.09
CA ALA A 397 0.15 21.65 24.78
C ALA A 397 -0.29 22.87 23.94
N LEU A 398 0.05 22.90 22.65
CA LEU A 398 -0.25 24.03 21.75
C LEU A 398 -1.75 24.27 21.51
N PHE A 399 -2.57 23.22 21.58
CA PHE A 399 -4.00 23.31 21.27
C PHE A 399 -4.91 23.02 22.48
N GLY A 400 -4.35 22.91 23.69
CA GLY A 400 -5.11 22.62 24.90
C GLY A 400 -5.88 21.31 24.78
N LEU A 401 -5.20 20.25 24.32
CA LEU A 401 -5.74 18.91 24.19
C LEU A 401 -5.08 17.98 25.22
N TRP A 402 -5.74 16.88 25.53
CA TRP A 402 -5.18 15.79 26.32
C TRP A 402 -5.59 14.44 25.74
N ALA A 403 -4.85 13.38 26.07
CA ALA A 403 -5.11 12.02 25.63
C ALA A 403 -5.65 11.17 26.79
N PRO A 404 -6.98 10.98 26.93
CA PRO A 404 -7.57 10.29 28.08
C PRO A 404 -7.05 8.86 28.26
N ALA A 405 -6.68 8.18 27.17
CA ALA A 405 -6.12 6.82 27.19
C ALA A 405 -4.80 6.70 27.98
N THR A 406 -4.13 7.82 28.29
CA THR A 406 -2.84 7.86 29.00
C THR A 406 -2.98 8.11 30.51
N PHE A 407 -4.21 8.18 31.03
CA PHE A 407 -4.50 8.42 32.44
C PHE A 407 -5.28 7.25 33.04
N ASP A 408 -4.77 6.70 34.14
CA ASP A 408 -5.34 5.51 34.82
C ASP A 408 -6.80 5.73 35.26
N GLY A 409 -7.13 6.93 35.76
CA GLY A 409 -8.48 7.29 36.19
C GLY A 409 -9.49 7.49 35.05
N HIS A 410 -9.04 7.49 33.79
CA HIS A 410 -9.89 7.73 32.62
C HIS A 410 -9.84 6.61 31.58
N HIS A 411 -8.89 5.67 31.68
CA HIS A 411 -8.79 4.55 30.76
C HIS A 411 -9.25 3.25 31.43
N HIS A 412 -10.02 2.44 30.71
CA HIS A 412 -10.54 1.17 31.19
C HIS A 412 -10.18 0.04 30.24
N GLY A 413 -9.68 -1.06 30.82
CA GLY A 413 -9.32 -2.27 30.08
C GLY A 413 -7.89 -2.25 29.49
N PRO A 414 -7.62 -3.07 28.46
CA PRO A 414 -6.30 -3.14 27.83
C PRO A 414 -5.92 -1.83 27.15
N THR A 415 -4.65 -1.42 27.31
CA THR A 415 -4.12 -0.14 26.83
C THR A 415 -3.53 -0.18 25.43
N HIS A 416 -3.17 -1.36 24.93
CA HIS A 416 -2.49 -1.50 23.65
C HIS A 416 -3.49 -1.38 22.49
N THR A 417 -3.12 -0.60 21.48
CA THR A 417 -3.90 -0.46 20.25
C THR A 417 -3.17 -1.08 19.06
N TYR A 418 -1.93 -1.54 19.21
CA TYR A 418 -1.15 -2.19 18.17
C TYR A 418 -0.32 -3.38 18.67
N HIS A 419 -0.30 -4.47 17.91
CA HIS A 419 0.48 -5.67 18.18
C HIS A 419 1.55 -5.90 17.09
N GLN A 420 2.83 -5.77 17.47
CA GLN A 420 3.95 -5.89 16.55
C GLN A 420 4.27 -7.37 16.21
N LYS A 421 3.82 -7.83 15.04
CA LYS A 421 3.88 -9.23 14.56
C LYS A 421 5.23 -9.97 14.67
N LYS A 422 6.36 -9.26 14.69
CA LYS A 422 7.71 -9.88 14.69
C LYS A 422 8.33 -10.03 16.08
N SER A 423 8.04 -9.09 16.97
CA SER A 423 8.62 -9.03 18.32
C SER A 423 7.62 -9.45 19.39
N GLY A 424 6.32 -9.52 19.05
CA GLY A 424 5.24 -9.69 20.03
C GLY A 424 4.99 -8.44 20.89
N ARG A 425 5.68 -7.33 20.62
CA ARG A 425 5.56 -6.11 21.43
C ARG A 425 4.18 -5.47 21.23
N LEU A 426 3.53 -5.14 22.35
CA LEU A 426 2.30 -4.37 22.39
C LEU A 426 2.62 -2.88 22.53
N CYS A 427 1.96 -2.03 21.73
CA CYS A 427 2.16 -0.58 21.69
C CYS A 427 0.81 0.15 21.63
N ARG A 428 0.81 1.45 21.90
CA ARG A 428 -0.38 2.34 21.82
C ARG A 428 -0.13 3.55 20.89
N PRO A 429 0.05 3.33 19.57
CA PRO A 429 0.21 4.44 18.62
C PRO A 429 -1.11 5.13 18.27
N ASP A 430 -2.27 4.50 18.53
CA ASP A 430 -3.58 5.05 18.20
C ASP A 430 -4.13 5.85 19.39
N LEU A 431 -4.34 7.16 19.19
CA LEU A 431 -4.76 8.07 20.25
C LEU A 431 -5.94 8.93 19.80
N ILE A 432 -6.76 9.33 20.77
CA ILE A 432 -7.79 10.36 20.60
C ILE A 432 -7.44 11.50 21.54
N LEU A 433 -7.22 12.68 20.95
CA LEU A 433 -6.96 13.93 21.64
C LEU A 433 -8.25 14.74 21.68
N VAL A 434 -8.67 15.12 22.88
CA VAL A 434 -9.85 15.96 23.12
C VAL A 434 -9.46 17.20 23.93
N PRO A 435 -10.25 18.28 23.93
CA PRO A 435 -9.92 19.48 24.70
C PRO A 435 -9.73 19.19 26.19
N THR A 436 -8.67 19.75 26.79
CA THR A 436 -8.38 19.63 28.23
C THR A 436 -9.53 20.17 29.07
N ALA A 437 -10.25 21.18 28.58
CA ALA A 437 -11.46 21.70 29.21
C ALA A 437 -12.57 20.66 29.39
N TRP A 438 -12.59 19.58 28.59
CA TRP A 438 -13.58 18.52 28.69
C TRP A 438 -13.28 17.53 29.82
N ALA A 439 -12.08 17.55 30.42
CA ALA A 439 -11.74 16.73 31.58
C ALA A 439 -12.63 17.00 32.80
N LYS A 440 -13.32 18.16 32.85
CA LYS A 440 -14.31 18.51 33.88
C LYS A 440 -15.62 17.71 33.77
N GLY A 441 -15.88 17.09 32.62
CA GLY A 441 -17.03 16.22 32.40
C GLY A 441 -16.70 14.75 32.68
N CYS A 442 -17.66 13.86 32.42
CA CYS A 442 -17.42 12.43 32.46
C CYS A 442 -16.74 12.01 31.14
N VAL A 443 -15.43 11.80 31.18
CA VAL A 443 -14.63 11.33 30.05
C VAL A 443 -14.02 9.98 30.39
N SER A 444 -14.28 8.99 29.55
CA SER A 444 -13.69 7.65 29.66
C SER A 444 -13.14 7.19 28.31
N SER A 445 -12.06 6.41 28.35
CA SER A 445 -11.40 5.83 27.20
C SER A 445 -11.30 4.32 27.36
N ARG A 446 -11.42 3.59 26.26
CA ARG A 446 -11.23 2.14 26.22
C ARG A 446 -10.70 1.71 24.87
N THR A 447 -10.09 0.54 24.82
CA THR A 447 -9.95 -0.20 23.58
C THR A 447 -11.24 -0.97 23.30
N SER A 448 -11.62 -1.09 22.02
CA SER A 448 -12.82 -1.82 21.60
C SER A 448 -12.43 -2.82 20.50
N PRO A 449 -12.13 -4.07 20.88
CA PRO A 449 -11.91 -5.16 19.92
C PRO A 449 -13.13 -5.43 19.03
N ASP A 450 -14.32 -5.12 19.52
CA ASP A 450 -15.59 -5.29 18.81
C ASP A 450 -15.73 -4.37 17.58
N ILE A 451 -15.00 -3.24 17.55
CA ILE A 451 -14.91 -2.39 16.36
C ILE A 451 -13.80 -2.94 15.46
N HIS A 452 -14.20 -3.69 14.44
CA HIS A 452 -13.28 -4.30 13.48
C HIS A 452 -13.73 -4.13 12.03
N ALA A 453 -12.76 -4.18 11.11
CA ALA A 453 -13.01 -4.22 9.67
C ALA A 453 -12.84 -5.63 9.06
N ALA A 454 -12.96 -6.69 9.89
CA ALA A 454 -12.92 -8.12 9.49
C ALA A 454 -11.62 -8.56 8.77
N HIS A 455 -10.45 -8.21 9.31
CA HIS A 455 -9.15 -8.69 8.80
C HIS A 455 -8.72 -10.00 9.48
N VAL A 456 -8.17 -11.00 8.74
CA VAL A 456 -7.64 -12.28 9.35
C VAL A 456 -6.66 -11.99 10.48
N CYS A 457 -5.79 -11.02 10.24
CA CYS A 457 -4.65 -10.72 11.10
C CYS A 457 -4.69 -9.25 11.47
N GLN A 458 -5.67 -8.91 12.31
CA GLN A 458 -5.81 -7.60 12.92
C GLN A 458 -4.64 -7.37 13.88
N ASP A 459 -3.82 -6.37 13.56
CA ASP A 459 -2.75 -5.90 14.43
C ASP A 459 -3.10 -4.59 15.14
N HIS A 460 -4.15 -3.88 14.73
CA HIS A 460 -4.67 -2.72 15.47
C HIS A 460 -6.00 -3.00 16.18
N VAL A 461 -6.21 -2.42 17.36
CA VAL A 461 -7.47 -2.43 18.10
C VAL A 461 -8.01 -1.00 18.14
N ALA A 462 -9.29 -0.79 17.88
CA ALA A 462 -9.88 0.54 17.89
C ALA A 462 -9.79 1.18 19.28
N ALA A 463 -9.42 2.46 19.34
CA ALA A 463 -9.49 3.25 20.56
C ALA A 463 -10.77 4.08 20.55
N VAL A 464 -11.47 4.12 21.68
CA VAL A 464 -12.73 4.84 21.84
C VAL A 464 -12.63 5.81 23.02
N VAL A 465 -13.18 7.00 22.85
CA VAL A 465 -13.43 7.97 23.92
C VAL A 465 -14.94 8.25 23.99
N ASP A 466 -15.51 8.06 25.16
CA ASP A 466 -16.88 8.44 25.52
C ASP A 466 -16.83 9.71 26.38
N LEU A 467 -17.58 10.72 26.00
CA LEU A 467 -17.66 11.97 26.75
C LEU A 467 -19.10 12.43 26.95
N ARG A 468 -19.39 12.82 28.20
CA ARG A 468 -20.63 13.46 28.64
C ARG A 468 -20.30 14.70 29.43
N LEU A 469 -20.71 15.86 28.94
CA LEU A 469 -20.43 17.14 29.60
C LEU A 469 -21.53 18.16 29.34
N ALA A 470 -21.86 18.93 30.37
CA ALA A 470 -22.81 20.03 30.25
C ALA A 470 -22.14 21.20 29.50
N LEU A 471 -22.72 21.60 28.38
CA LEU A 471 -22.35 22.78 27.62
C LEU A 471 -23.38 23.89 27.82
N THR A 472 -22.89 25.12 27.98
CA THR A 472 -23.71 26.32 27.83
C THR A 472 -23.71 26.71 26.35
N ALA A 473 -24.78 26.38 25.64
CA ALA A 473 -24.90 26.68 24.22
C ALA A 473 -25.45 28.10 24.00
N ASN A 474 -24.66 28.92 23.29
CA ASN A 474 -25.02 30.28 22.95
C ASN A 474 -25.87 30.29 21.66
N SER A 475 -27.16 30.63 21.74
CA SER A 475 -27.97 30.80 20.53
C SER A 475 -27.46 32.02 19.73
N GLN A 476 -26.98 31.80 18.51
CA GLN A 476 -26.56 32.89 17.62
C GLN A 476 -27.69 33.28 16.65
N VAL A 477 -27.93 34.60 16.58
CA VAL A 477 -28.78 35.28 15.58
C VAL A 477 -28.25 35.00 14.16
N ARG A 478 -29.16 34.65 13.24
CA ARG A 478 -28.92 34.35 11.82
C ARG A 478 -28.00 35.37 11.14
N ARG A 479 -26.88 34.91 10.56
CA ARG A 479 -26.11 35.68 9.57
C ARG A 479 -26.58 35.33 8.14
N THR A 480 -26.71 36.36 7.32
CA THR A 480 -27.19 36.34 5.93
C THR A 480 -26.29 35.51 4.99
N ARG A 481 -26.91 34.86 3.99
CA ARG A 481 -26.26 33.95 3.02
C ARG A 481 -25.28 34.71 2.11
N ARG A 482 -24.13 34.07 1.81
CA ARG A 482 -23.10 34.55 0.87
C ARG A 482 -23.40 34.00 -0.54
N ILE A 483 -23.60 34.89 -1.51
CA ILE A 483 -23.91 34.56 -2.92
C ILE A 483 -22.71 33.82 -3.55
N LYS A 484 -22.96 32.74 -4.32
CA LYS A 484 -21.90 31.96 -4.97
C LYS A 484 -21.71 32.44 -6.42
N ALA A 485 -20.47 32.37 -6.91
CA ALA A 485 -20.11 32.82 -8.26
C ALA A 485 -20.90 32.13 -9.39
N ARG A 486 -21.43 30.92 -9.17
CA ARG A 486 -22.28 30.20 -10.13
C ARG A 486 -23.66 30.82 -10.31
N ASP A 487 -24.15 31.56 -9.31
CA ASP A 487 -25.47 32.20 -9.34
C ASP A 487 -25.46 33.45 -10.26
N VAL A 488 -24.27 33.93 -10.65
CA VAL A 488 -24.01 35.11 -11.50
C VAL A 488 -23.91 34.74 -13.00
N VAL A 489 -23.69 33.47 -13.34
CA VAL A 489 -23.41 33.01 -14.72
C VAL A 489 -24.53 32.17 -15.33
N ASP A 490 -25.61 31.90 -14.59
CA ASP A 490 -26.80 31.21 -15.10
C ASP A 490 -27.60 32.12 -16.04
N GLU A 491 -27.82 31.68 -17.28
CA GLU A 491 -28.58 32.45 -18.28
C GLU A 491 -30.06 32.60 -17.92
N ALA A 492 -30.60 31.75 -17.04
CA ALA A 492 -31.93 31.91 -16.48
C ALA A 492 -32.05 33.12 -15.54
N ASN A 493 -30.93 33.68 -15.06
CA ASN A 493 -30.88 34.86 -14.17
C ASN A 493 -30.67 36.18 -14.94
N ARG A 494 -30.74 36.19 -16.28
CA ARG A 494 -30.56 37.41 -17.12
C ARG A 494 -31.83 38.26 -17.30
N GLY A 495 -32.95 37.89 -16.69
CA GLY A 495 -34.24 38.60 -16.79
C GLY A 495 -34.53 39.58 -15.65
N LYS A 496 -33.96 40.78 -15.73
CA LYS A 496 -34.38 42.05 -15.07
C LYS A 496 -34.93 41.98 -13.62
N GLU A 497 -34.13 41.46 -12.69
CA GLU A 497 -34.29 41.68 -11.24
C GLU A 497 -32.90 41.77 -10.56
N GLY A 498 -32.79 42.57 -9.48
CA GLY A 498 -31.77 42.35 -8.43
C GLY A 498 -30.77 43.46 -8.12
N LEU A 499 -30.52 44.44 -9.02
CA LEU A 499 -29.43 45.42 -8.83
C LEU A 499 -29.84 46.83 -8.33
N SER A 500 -31.13 47.14 -8.24
CA SER A 500 -31.62 48.51 -7.97
C SER A 500 -32.20 48.73 -6.57
N GLN A 501 -32.21 47.71 -5.70
CA GLN A 501 -32.70 47.81 -4.31
C GLN A 501 -31.59 47.75 -3.24
N LEU A 502 -30.32 47.91 -3.63
CA LEU A 502 -29.17 47.87 -2.72
C LEU A 502 -28.49 49.24 -2.48
N THR A 503 -29.03 50.35 -2.98
CA THR A 503 -28.35 51.66 -2.91
C THR A 503 -29.21 52.88 -2.54
N ALA A 504 -30.43 52.73 -2.03
CA ALA A 504 -31.27 53.89 -1.69
C ALA A 504 -31.99 53.74 -0.34
N ASP A 505 -31.21 53.70 0.75
CA ASP A 505 -31.61 54.36 2.00
C ASP A 505 -30.37 54.73 2.81
N GLN A 506 -29.71 55.81 2.39
CA GLN A 506 -29.00 56.68 3.31
C GLN A 506 -29.74 58.02 3.37
N PRO A 507 -30.50 58.30 4.44
CA PRO A 507 -30.54 59.63 4.98
C PRO A 507 -29.25 59.87 5.77
N ARG A 508 -28.65 61.02 5.48
CA ARG A 508 -27.44 61.54 6.10
C ARG A 508 -27.54 61.59 7.62
N ARG A 509 -26.40 61.29 8.25
CA ARG A 509 -26.10 61.58 9.65
C ARG A 509 -26.53 63.01 10.03
N PRO A 510 -27.26 63.22 11.14
CA PRO A 510 -26.85 64.27 12.06
C PRO A 510 -25.50 63.84 12.66
N ARG A 511 -24.47 64.69 12.56
CA ARG A 511 -23.30 64.55 13.42
C ARG A 511 -23.78 64.70 14.87
N HIS A 512 -23.37 63.79 15.76
CA HIS A 512 -23.24 64.09 17.20
C HIS A 512 -21.90 63.48 17.66
N PRO A 513 -21.23 64.07 18.66
CA PRO A 513 -19.98 64.77 18.49
C PRO A 513 -18.96 63.99 19.35
N TYR A 514 -17.81 63.60 18.84
CA TYR A 514 -16.69 64.51 18.81
C TYR A 514 -15.44 63.80 18.33
N LEU A 515 -14.77 64.49 17.42
CA LEU A 515 -13.35 64.49 17.07
C LEU A 515 -13.09 64.11 15.62
N THR A 516 -13.12 65.15 14.78
CA THR A 516 -12.37 65.24 13.52
C THR A 516 -11.30 66.33 13.64
N GLU A 517 -10.31 66.20 12.77
CA GLU A 517 -9.02 66.90 12.69
C GLU A 517 -9.08 68.44 12.61
N GLY A 518 -8.13 69.11 13.29
CA GLY A 518 -7.79 70.51 13.05
C GLY A 518 -7.09 71.26 14.20
N THR A 519 -5.78 71.00 14.42
CA THR A 519 -4.73 71.90 15.00
C THR A 519 -4.87 72.32 16.49
N TRP A 520 -3.85 72.30 17.35
CA TRP A 520 -2.59 73.08 17.36
C TRP A 520 -1.34 72.28 17.81
N TYR A 521 -0.30 72.38 16.96
CA TYR A 521 1.17 72.29 17.09
C TYR A 521 1.88 71.36 18.10
N CYS A 522 2.18 70.15 17.63
CA CYS A 522 3.56 69.62 17.57
C CYS A 522 3.67 68.87 16.23
N SER A 523 4.60 69.25 15.36
CA SER A 523 4.56 68.96 13.90
C SER A 523 4.90 67.53 13.49
N ASP A 524 5.33 66.66 14.41
CA ASP A 524 5.80 65.33 14.03
C ASP A 524 4.74 64.26 14.31
N THR A 525 4.33 63.54 13.27
CA THR A 525 3.43 62.39 13.42
C THR A 525 4.12 61.30 14.25
N PHE A 526 3.35 60.50 15.00
CA PHE A 526 3.90 59.39 15.78
C PHE A 526 4.82 58.52 14.91
N GLU A 527 4.43 58.25 13.67
CA GLU A 527 5.18 57.37 12.77
C GLU A 527 6.55 57.96 12.40
N THR A 528 6.64 59.28 12.22
CA THR A 528 7.93 59.99 12.10
C THR A 528 8.75 59.91 13.37
N LEU A 529 8.18 60.15 14.55
CA LEU A 529 8.87 60.03 15.86
C LEU A 529 9.30 58.58 16.17
N TYR A 530 8.59 57.60 15.62
CA TYR A 530 8.83 56.18 15.82
C TYR A 530 9.90 55.62 14.89
N MET A 531 9.86 55.98 13.60
CA MET A 531 10.81 55.49 12.59
C MET A 531 12.14 56.24 12.60
N SER A 532 12.17 57.47 13.15
CA SER A 532 13.42 58.18 13.43
C SER A 532 14.09 57.71 14.73
N ASN A 533 13.45 56.80 15.48
CA ASN A 533 14.01 56.22 16.69
C ASN A 533 15.04 55.13 16.34
N ALA A 534 16.31 55.38 16.68
CA ALA A 534 17.47 54.56 16.32
C ALA A 534 17.34 53.06 16.66
N TRP A 535 16.56 52.73 17.69
CA TRP A 535 16.31 51.36 18.12
C TRP A 535 15.53 50.52 17.09
N VAL A 536 14.55 51.12 16.40
CA VAL A 536 13.67 50.40 15.46
C VAL A 536 14.46 49.90 14.24
N TRP A 537 15.43 50.68 13.77
CA TRP A 537 16.24 50.35 12.59
C TRP A 537 17.21 49.18 12.82
N GLN A 538 17.76 49.07 14.03
CA GLN A 538 18.73 48.02 14.36
C GLN A 538 18.08 46.64 14.48
N MET A 539 16.83 46.57 14.91
CA MET A 539 16.06 45.33 15.03
C MET A 539 15.87 44.62 13.66
N GLU A 540 15.50 45.37 12.63
CA GLU A 540 15.19 44.82 11.29
C GLU A 540 16.42 44.19 10.61
N ILE A 541 17.61 44.76 10.82
CA ILE A 541 18.86 44.25 10.24
C ILE A 541 19.22 42.86 10.80
N VAL A 542 19.03 42.64 12.10
CA VAL A 542 19.37 41.36 12.76
C VAL A 542 18.48 40.21 12.27
N SER A 543 17.19 40.48 12.06
CA SER A 543 16.23 39.48 11.59
C SER A 543 16.58 38.96 10.19
N ALA A 544 17.02 39.85 9.30
CA ALA A 544 17.44 39.49 7.95
C ALA A 544 18.66 38.56 7.92
N ILE A 545 19.64 38.76 8.81
CA ILE A 545 20.87 37.97 8.87
C ILE A 545 20.58 36.51 9.29
N GLN A 546 19.71 36.30 10.27
CA GLN A 546 19.40 34.96 10.78
C GLN A 546 18.69 34.07 9.74
N VAL A 547 17.77 34.66 8.96
CA VAL A 547 17.05 33.95 7.89
C VAL A 547 18.01 33.47 6.79
N ALA A 548 19.04 34.26 6.48
CA ALA A 548 20.05 33.88 5.49
C ALA A 548 20.90 32.69 5.95
N GLN A 549 21.32 32.66 7.22
CA GLN A 549 22.14 31.58 7.78
C GLN A 549 21.42 30.23 7.80
N LEU A 550 20.14 30.22 8.17
CA LEU A 550 19.34 28.99 8.24
C LEU A 550 19.22 28.28 6.88
N ARG A 551 19.06 29.06 5.79
CA ARG A 551 18.97 28.52 4.43
C ARG A 551 20.27 27.83 3.99
N THR A 552 21.42 28.43 4.32
CA THR A 552 22.74 27.92 3.96
C THR A 552 23.04 26.57 4.63
N LEU A 553 22.75 26.45 5.93
CA LEU A 553 22.98 25.21 6.69
C LEU A 553 22.08 24.06 6.22
N GLY A 554 20.81 24.34 5.90
CA GLY A 554 19.87 23.33 5.40
C GLY A 554 20.30 22.70 4.06
N LEU A 555 20.92 23.49 3.17
CA LEU A 555 21.47 22.99 1.91
C LEU A 555 22.71 22.09 2.14
N ALA A 556 23.58 22.49 3.06
CA ALA A 556 24.79 21.72 3.40
C ALA A 556 24.46 20.33 3.97
N LEU A 557 23.45 20.22 4.84
CA LEU A 557 23.03 18.95 5.44
C LEU A 557 22.50 17.95 4.40
N ARG A 558 21.61 18.39 3.49
CA ARG A 558 21.06 17.53 2.43
C ARG A 558 22.16 17.03 1.48
N ALA A 559 23.13 17.89 1.19
CA ALA A 559 24.30 17.49 0.42
C ALA A 559 25.13 16.42 1.15
N GLY A 560 25.29 16.54 2.48
CA GLY A 560 25.91 15.53 3.35
C GLY A 560 25.23 14.17 3.27
N CYS A 561 23.93 14.08 3.58
CA CYS A 561 23.20 12.81 3.57
C CYS A 561 23.21 12.11 2.20
N LYS A 562 23.18 12.89 1.11
CA LYS A 562 23.30 12.34 -0.24
C LYS A 562 24.67 11.69 -0.45
N ARG A 563 25.76 12.37 -0.04
CA ARG A 563 27.12 11.82 -0.11
C ARG A 563 27.24 10.51 0.68
N ASP A 564 26.70 10.45 1.90
CA ASP A 564 26.83 9.25 2.75
C ASP A 564 26.08 8.05 2.17
N ARG A 565 24.87 8.26 1.63
CA ARG A 565 24.12 7.21 0.95
C ARG A 565 24.84 6.72 -0.30
N ASP A 566 25.37 7.65 -1.09
CA ASP A 566 26.09 7.32 -2.32
C ASP A 566 27.36 6.52 -1.97
N ALA A 567 28.08 6.89 -0.90
CA ALA A 567 29.24 6.16 -0.37
C ALA A 567 28.87 4.74 0.13
N TYR A 568 27.75 4.58 0.84
CA TYR A 568 27.27 3.25 1.27
C TYR A 568 26.95 2.32 0.10
N VAL A 569 26.26 2.84 -0.94
CA VAL A 569 25.95 2.07 -2.15
C VAL A 569 27.22 1.71 -2.91
N GLU A 570 28.19 2.64 -2.98
CA GLU A 570 29.49 2.40 -3.58
C GLU A 570 30.27 1.31 -2.83
N GLN A 571 30.30 1.35 -1.50
CA GLN A 571 30.91 0.32 -0.66
C GLN A 571 30.28 -1.06 -0.88
N LEU A 572 28.94 -1.14 -0.92
CA LEU A 572 28.22 -2.39 -1.24
C LEU A 572 28.53 -2.89 -2.65
N ALA A 573 28.63 -1.98 -3.62
CA ALA A 573 28.99 -2.33 -5.00
C ALA A 573 30.42 -2.88 -5.07
N LEU A 574 31.34 -2.32 -4.29
CA LEU A 574 32.73 -2.77 -4.16
C LEU A 574 32.79 -4.15 -3.50
N GLN A 575 32.09 -4.36 -2.39
CA GLN A 575 31.93 -5.67 -1.74
C GLN A 575 31.30 -6.72 -2.67
N PHE A 576 30.34 -6.34 -3.50
CA PHE A 576 29.75 -7.22 -4.50
C PHE A 576 30.74 -7.54 -5.64
N SER A 577 31.54 -6.56 -6.06
CA SER A 577 32.54 -6.70 -7.12
C SER A 577 33.69 -7.63 -6.68
N GLU A 578 34.20 -7.43 -5.47
CA GLU A 578 35.45 -8.03 -4.97
C GLU A 578 35.25 -9.18 -3.98
N GLY A 579 34.05 -9.30 -3.39
CA GLY A 579 33.76 -10.33 -2.39
C GLY A 579 33.77 -11.77 -2.91
N PRO A 580 33.79 -12.76 -2.00
CA PRO A 580 33.83 -14.18 -2.33
C PRO A 580 32.54 -14.62 -3.03
N SER A 581 32.66 -15.54 -3.99
CA SER A 581 31.56 -15.96 -4.88
C SER A 581 30.31 -16.48 -4.14
N GLN A 582 30.46 -17.09 -2.97
CA GLN A 582 29.33 -17.58 -2.16
C GLN A 582 28.45 -16.44 -1.61
N GLN A 583 29.01 -15.25 -1.39
CA GLN A 583 28.30 -14.09 -0.85
C GLN A 583 27.72 -13.19 -1.96
N VAL A 584 28.06 -13.44 -3.23
CA VAL A 584 27.62 -12.63 -4.38
C VAL A 584 26.10 -12.57 -4.46
N TYR A 585 25.40 -13.68 -4.24
CA TYR A 585 23.94 -13.72 -4.29
C TYR A 585 23.30 -12.96 -3.11
N GLN A 586 23.88 -13.07 -1.92
CA GLN A 586 23.42 -12.29 -0.76
C GLN A 586 23.63 -10.78 -0.96
N ASN A 587 24.81 -10.38 -1.45
CA ASN A 587 25.13 -8.98 -1.74
C ASN A 587 24.33 -8.43 -2.93
N TYR A 588 24.02 -9.27 -3.93
CA TYR A 588 23.05 -8.98 -5.00
C TYR A 588 21.68 -8.60 -4.39
N HIS A 589 21.16 -9.41 -3.47
CA HIS A 589 19.89 -9.11 -2.78
C HIS A 589 19.95 -7.85 -1.91
N LYS A 590 21.08 -7.56 -1.26
CA LYS A 590 21.30 -6.33 -0.49
C LYS A 590 21.34 -5.09 -1.38
N LEU A 591 22.12 -5.11 -2.47
CA LEU A 591 22.22 -4.01 -3.44
C LEU A 591 20.87 -3.72 -4.10
N LEU A 592 20.19 -4.77 -4.55
CA LEU A 592 18.88 -4.61 -5.18
C LEU A 592 17.82 -4.17 -4.19
N VAL A 593 18.03 -4.45 -2.91
CA VAL A 593 17.01 -4.28 -1.89
C VAL A 593 15.80 -5.10 -2.36
N HIS A 594 16.02 -6.37 -2.74
CA HIS A 594 14.97 -7.28 -3.23
C HIS A 594 13.86 -7.48 -2.18
N LYS A 595 14.17 -7.18 -0.91
CA LYS A 595 13.16 -6.67 0.01
C LYS A 595 12.88 -5.21 -0.34
N ARG A 596 12.11 -4.98 -1.41
CA ARG A 596 10.91 -4.19 -1.15
C ARG A 596 10.30 -5.00 -0.02
N ARG A 597 10.39 -4.52 1.23
CA ARG A 597 9.27 -4.79 2.12
C ARG A 597 8.11 -4.43 1.20
N LYS A 598 7.29 -5.41 0.75
CA LYS A 598 5.91 -5.08 0.36
C LYS A 598 5.55 -4.10 1.48
N PRO A 599 5.38 -2.78 1.21
CA PRO A 599 4.94 -1.89 2.27
C PRO A 599 3.72 -2.61 2.79
N PHE A 600 3.79 -3.04 4.06
CA PHE A 600 2.97 -4.11 4.59
C PHE A 600 1.53 -3.78 4.22
N GLN A 601 1.08 -4.38 3.13
CA GLN A 601 -0.27 -4.21 2.64
C GLN A 601 -0.94 -5.36 3.35
N LEU A 602 -1.69 -5.05 4.40
CA LEU A 602 -2.81 -5.91 4.73
C LEU A 602 -3.63 -6.09 3.47
N GLU A 603 -3.40 -7.21 2.80
CA GLU A 603 -4.32 -7.78 1.83
C GLU A 603 -5.53 -8.15 2.67
N PRO A 604 -6.58 -7.35 2.58
CA PRO A 604 -7.67 -7.44 3.52
C PRO A 604 -8.58 -8.60 3.06
N LEU A 605 -9.14 -9.38 4.00
CA LEU A 605 -9.95 -10.55 3.64
C LEU A 605 -11.12 -10.13 2.76
N PRO A 606 -11.40 -10.80 1.63
CA PRO A 606 -12.62 -10.54 0.88
C PRO A 606 -13.83 -10.60 1.80
N MET A 607 -14.86 -9.81 1.51
CA MET A 607 -16.16 -9.99 2.16
C MET A 607 -16.59 -11.43 2.00
N LEU A 608 -16.95 -12.07 3.10
CA LEU A 608 -17.74 -13.28 2.98
C LEU A 608 -19.20 -12.91 3.16
N ASN A 609 -19.97 -13.23 2.13
CA ASN A 609 -21.41 -13.34 2.25
C ASN A 609 -21.74 -14.74 2.78
N LYS A 610 -22.72 -14.81 3.68
CA LYS A 610 -23.44 -16.03 4.04
C LYS A 610 -24.06 -16.66 2.78
N ALA A 611 -24.44 -17.93 2.85
CA ALA A 611 -25.00 -18.65 1.71
C ALA A 611 -26.29 -17.99 1.15
N ASP A 612 -27.03 -17.27 1.98
CA ASP A 612 -28.24 -16.51 1.63
C ASP A 612 -27.95 -15.14 0.95
N GLY A 613 -26.67 -14.79 0.76
CA GLY A 613 -26.25 -13.53 0.15
C GLY A 613 -26.14 -12.34 1.13
N THR A 614 -26.48 -12.53 2.41
CA THR A 614 -26.27 -11.52 3.46
C THR A 614 -24.80 -11.47 3.90
N GLN A 615 -24.35 -10.35 4.46
CA GLN A 615 -22.94 -10.17 4.82
C GLN A 615 -22.62 -10.82 6.17
N CYS A 616 -21.45 -11.45 6.31
CA CYS A 616 -20.93 -11.84 7.62
C CYS A 616 -20.53 -10.57 8.40
N LEU A 617 -21.17 -10.32 9.55
CA LEU A 617 -21.00 -9.12 10.37
C LEU A 617 -20.01 -9.30 11.52
N SER A 618 -19.70 -10.54 11.90
CA SER A 618 -18.77 -10.84 12.99
C SER A 618 -17.66 -11.81 12.59
N ALA A 619 -16.58 -11.85 13.38
CA ALA A 619 -15.53 -12.86 13.22
C ALA A 619 -16.08 -14.29 13.38
N ALA A 620 -17.07 -14.49 14.25
CA ALA A 620 -17.74 -15.78 14.42
C ALA A 620 -18.52 -16.19 13.17
N GLU A 621 -19.28 -15.26 12.56
CA GLU A 621 -19.99 -15.51 11.30
C GLU A 621 -19.03 -15.70 10.12
N THR A 622 -17.89 -15.01 10.14
CA THR A 622 -16.85 -15.17 9.12
C THR A 622 -16.19 -16.54 9.23
N ASN A 623 -15.81 -16.95 10.45
CA ASN A 623 -15.29 -18.28 10.72
C ASN A 623 -16.31 -19.35 10.36
N GLN A 624 -17.57 -19.19 10.77
CA GLN A 624 -18.65 -20.09 10.38
C GLN A 624 -18.79 -20.18 8.86
N ARG A 625 -18.75 -19.06 8.13
CA ARG A 625 -18.86 -19.09 6.69
C ARG A 625 -17.64 -19.73 6.00
N TRP A 626 -16.44 -19.56 6.57
CA TRP A 626 -15.26 -20.30 6.14
C TRP A 626 -15.36 -21.79 6.47
N ARG A 627 -15.90 -22.16 7.63
CA ARG A 627 -16.20 -23.54 8.03
C ARG A 627 -17.18 -24.18 7.05
N GLU A 628 -18.25 -23.49 6.69
CA GLU A 628 -19.19 -23.90 5.64
C GLU A 628 -18.51 -24.00 4.26
N HIS A 629 -17.65 -23.04 3.90
CA HIS A 629 -16.97 -23.04 2.61
C HIS A 629 -15.97 -24.19 2.47
N PHE A 630 -14.99 -24.31 3.38
CA PHE A 630 -14.01 -25.40 3.36
C PHE A 630 -14.67 -26.75 3.69
N GLY A 631 -15.66 -26.74 4.59
CA GLY A 631 -16.51 -27.89 4.86
C GLY A 631 -17.20 -28.39 3.59
N SER A 632 -17.84 -27.52 2.79
CA SER A 632 -18.47 -27.94 1.53
C SER A 632 -17.51 -28.58 0.52
N LEU A 633 -16.23 -28.18 0.54
CA LEU A 633 -15.21 -28.80 -0.31
C LEU A 633 -14.86 -30.22 0.13
N GLU A 634 -14.90 -30.50 1.44
CA GLU A 634 -14.46 -31.77 2.04
C GLU A 634 -15.62 -32.62 2.60
N GLY A 635 -16.88 -32.23 2.38
CA GLY A 635 -18.06 -32.91 2.96
C GLY A 635 -18.14 -32.76 4.49
N GLY A 636 -17.67 -31.62 5.01
CA GLY A 636 -17.35 -31.41 6.42
C GLY A 636 -18.57 -31.20 7.33
N GLN A 637 -18.45 -31.68 8.57
CA GLN A 637 -19.41 -31.46 9.65
C GLN A 637 -18.70 -31.03 10.94
N ASP A 638 -19.30 -30.08 11.65
CA ASP A 638 -18.83 -29.66 12.97
C ASP A 638 -18.82 -30.87 13.93
N ILE A 639 -17.71 -31.06 14.64
CA ILE A 639 -17.53 -32.15 15.61
C ILE A 639 -16.90 -31.60 16.90
N SER A 640 -16.99 -32.35 18.00
CA SER A 640 -16.27 -32.02 19.23
C SER A 640 -14.92 -32.75 19.29
N TYR A 641 -13.94 -32.18 19.98
CA TYR A 641 -12.66 -32.87 20.21
C TYR A 641 -12.85 -34.19 20.98
N GLN A 642 -13.85 -34.28 21.87
CA GLN A 642 -14.19 -35.51 22.58
C GLN A 642 -14.72 -36.57 21.62
N ALA A 643 -15.59 -36.21 20.68
CA ALA A 643 -16.11 -37.13 19.69
C ALA A 643 -15.01 -37.60 18.71
N LEU A 644 -14.10 -36.70 18.31
CA LEU A 644 -12.91 -37.08 17.53
C LEU A 644 -12.02 -38.08 18.27
N ALA A 645 -11.77 -37.84 19.57
CA ALA A 645 -10.99 -38.76 20.40
C ALA A 645 -11.68 -40.11 20.59
N ALA A 646 -13.01 -40.13 20.74
CA ALA A 646 -13.80 -41.36 20.82
C ALA A 646 -13.72 -42.16 19.50
N ALA A 647 -13.94 -41.51 18.35
CA ALA A 647 -13.85 -42.13 17.04
C ALA A 647 -12.44 -42.69 16.75
N ALA A 648 -11.38 -41.97 17.15
CA ALA A 648 -10.00 -42.44 17.02
C ALA A 648 -9.71 -43.67 17.90
N ASN A 649 -10.32 -43.73 19.09
CA ASN A 649 -10.20 -44.90 19.98
C ASN A 649 -10.99 -46.11 19.48
N GLU A 650 -12.16 -45.90 18.86
CA GLU A 650 -12.94 -46.96 18.23
C GLU A 650 -12.28 -47.51 16.95
N ALA A 651 -11.59 -46.65 16.19
CA ALA A 651 -10.83 -47.01 14.99
C ALA A 651 -9.46 -47.67 15.29
N ALA A 652 -9.04 -47.74 16.56
CA ALA A 652 -7.79 -48.37 16.98
C ALA A 652 -7.86 -49.90 16.82
N VAL A 653 -7.65 -50.39 15.60
CA VAL A 653 -7.45 -51.80 15.31
C VAL A 653 -6.08 -52.23 15.89
N PRO A 654 -5.98 -53.34 16.65
CA PRO A 654 -4.69 -53.91 17.01
C PRO A 654 -3.99 -54.37 15.72
N LEU A 655 -2.99 -53.61 15.27
CA LEU A 655 -2.11 -54.02 14.18
C LEU A 655 -1.11 -55.04 14.73
N GLU A 656 -1.37 -56.33 14.53
CA GLU A 656 -0.34 -57.36 14.66
C GLU A 656 0.81 -57.06 13.69
N GLU A 657 2.04 -57.06 14.22
CA GLU A 657 3.27 -56.80 13.47
C GLU A 657 3.47 -57.85 12.36
N GLN A 658 3.08 -57.53 11.13
CA GLN A 658 3.61 -58.19 9.94
C GLN A 658 4.49 -57.24 9.14
N ARG A 659 5.78 -57.58 9.11
CA ARG A 659 6.79 -56.95 8.24
C ARG A 659 6.52 -57.33 6.79
N LEU A 660 6.20 -56.39 5.91
CA LEU A 660 6.32 -56.62 4.48
C LEU A 660 6.83 -55.41 3.67
N ARG A 661 7.55 -55.78 2.61
CA ARG A 661 8.22 -54.96 1.60
C ARG A 661 7.32 -54.86 0.38
N GLY A 662 6.99 -53.65 -0.04
CA GLY A 662 6.35 -53.41 -1.34
C GLY A 662 6.35 -51.92 -1.65
N TRP A 663 7.18 -51.49 -2.60
CA TRP A 663 7.21 -50.10 -3.08
C TRP A 663 6.42 -50.07 -4.39
N ILE A 664 5.32 -49.31 -4.44
CA ILE A 664 4.68 -48.93 -5.70
C ILE A 664 5.58 -47.87 -6.35
N PRO A 665 6.21 -48.14 -7.50
CA PRO A 665 7.06 -47.15 -8.15
C PRO A 665 6.19 -46.16 -8.92
N TYR A 666 5.83 -45.04 -8.30
CA TYR A 666 5.33 -43.87 -9.01
C TYR A 666 6.52 -43.01 -9.46
N ARG A 667 6.76 -42.90 -10.78
CA ARG A 667 7.77 -42.01 -11.36
C ARG A 667 7.07 -40.79 -11.99
N PRO A 668 7.00 -39.65 -11.29
CA PRO A 668 6.58 -38.42 -11.93
C PRO A 668 7.63 -37.99 -12.96
N ASN A 669 7.30 -38.11 -14.26
CA ASN A 669 8.15 -37.68 -15.36
C ASN A 669 8.10 -36.14 -15.53
N PHE A 670 8.72 -35.42 -14.59
CA PHE A 670 8.74 -33.95 -14.50
C PHE A 670 9.32 -33.21 -15.73
N ALA A 671 10.11 -33.86 -16.60
CA ALA A 671 10.96 -33.16 -17.57
C ALA A 671 10.40 -33.04 -19.00
N GLY A 672 9.23 -33.64 -19.30
CA GLY A 672 8.81 -33.87 -20.70
C GLY A 672 7.42 -33.39 -21.12
N THR A 673 6.60 -32.86 -20.21
CA THR A 673 5.15 -32.65 -20.45
C THR A 673 4.84 -31.51 -21.44
N SER A 674 5.41 -30.31 -21.24
CA SER A 674 5.17 -29.17 -22.14
C SER A 674 5.78 -29.33 -23.54
N PRO A 675 7.02 -29.87 -23.71
CA PRO A 675 7.58 -30.17 -25.03
C PRO A 675 6.75 -31.16 -25.85
N LEU A 676 6.14 -32.16 -25.19
CA LEU A 676 5.31 -33.16 -25.85
C LEU A 676 4.11 -32.52 -26.55
N ILE A 677 3.43 -31.57 -25.89
CA ILE A 677 2.29 -30.84 -26.46
C ILE A 677 2.68 -30.09 -27.75
N TRP A 678 3.79 -29.37 -27.72
CA TRP A 678 4.30 -28.66 -28.91
C TRP A 678 4.59 -29.63 -30.04
N CYS A 679 5.33 -30.70 -29.74
CA CYS A 679 5.76 -31.66 -30.75
C CYS A 679 4.55 -32.33 -31.42
N VAL A 680 3.57 -32.79 -30.63
CA VAL A 680 2.33 -33.39 -31.13
C VAL A 680 1.54 -32.42 -32.01
N THR A 681 1.44 -31.16 -31.59
CA THR A 681 0.70 -30.13 -32.35
C THR A 681 1.43 -29.76 -33.64
N ALA A 682 2.76 -29.66 -33.61
CA ALA A 682 3.59 -29.35 -34.76
C ALA A 682 3.58 -30.47 -35.80
N VAL A 683 3.69 -31.73 -35.37
CA VAL A 683 3.55 -32.91 -36.22
C VAL A 683 2.19 -32.95 -36.92
N ALA A 684 1.10 -32.66 -36.19
CA ALA A 684 -0.23 -32.57 -36.77
C ALA A 684 -0.30 -31.54 -37.91
N MET A 685 0.26 -30.35 -37.68
CA MET A 685 0.33 -29.29 -38.69
C MET A 685 1.14 -29.71 -39.92
N HIS A 686 2.27 -30.38 -39.72
CA HIS A 686 3.12 -30.88 -40.81
C HIS A 686 2.39 -31.94 -41.66
N LYS A 687 1.61 -32.80 -41.02
CA LYS A 687 0.74 -33.80 -41.67
C LYS A 687 -0.56 -33.21 -42.26
N GLY A 688 -0.77 -31.90 -42.14
CA GLY A 688 -1.99 -31.24 -42.63
C GLY A 688 -3.26 -31.59 -41.85
N ALA A 689 -3.11 -32.15 -40.64
CA ALA A 689 -4.21 -32.53 -39.76
C ALA A 689 -4.57 -31.41 -38.78
N THR A 690 -5.87 -31.08 -38.71
CA THR A 690 -6.37 -30.18 -37.66
C THR A 690 -6.29 -30.87 -36.31
N SER A 691 -5.80 -30.17 -35.29
CA SER A 691 -5.67 -30.70 -33.93
C SER A 691 -6.19 -29.71 -32.90
N PHE A 692 -6.47 -30.20 -31.70
CA PHE A 692 -6.69 -29.36 -30.54
C PHE A 692 -6.04 -29.97 -29.30
N VAL A 693 -5.81 -29.13 -28.30
CA VAL A 693 -5.41 -29.56 -26.97
C VAL A 693 -6.45 -29.04 -26.00
N LEU A 694 -7.13 -29.94 -25.30
CA LEU A 694 -8.00 -29.60 -24.17
C LEU A 694 -7.14 -29.58 -22.92
N PHE A 695 -7.01 -28.40 -22.31
CA PHE A 695 -6.44 -28.25 -20.97
C PHE A 695 -7.57 -28.36 -19.97
N ALA A 696 -7.40 -29.17 -18.93
CA ALA A 696 -8.36 -29.36 -17.87
C ALA A 696 -7.71 -29.11 -16.51
N ASP A 697 -8.45 -28.38 -15.68
CA ASP A 697 -8.10 -27.96 -14.33
C ASP A 697 -9.22 -28.45 -13.40
N ILE A 698 -8.90 -29.38 -12.50
CA ILE A 698 -9.87 -29.95 -11.56
C ILE A 698 -9.98 -29.02 -10.36
N ALA A 699 -11.18 -28.48 -10.14
CA ALA A 699 -11.47 -27.55 -9.08
C ALA A 699 -11.21 -28.18 -7.70
N SER A 700 -10.27 -27.61 -6.95
CA SER A 700 -9.95 -28.06 -5.59
C SER A 700 -9.66 -29.57 -5.51
N ALA A 701 -8.96 -30.12 -6.51
CA ALA A 701 -8.77 -31.56 -6.73
C ALA A 701 -8.50 -32.35 -5.44
N PHE A 702 -7.48 -31.96 -4.68
CA PHE A 702 -7.10 -32.63 -3.43
C PHE A 702 -8.18 -32.56 -2.34
N TYR A 703 -8.96 -31.49 -2.26
CA TYR A 703 -10.01 -31.33 -1.25
C TYR A 703 -11.26 -32.15 -1.57
N CYS A 704 -11.53 -32.41 -2.85
CA CYS A 704 -12.76 -33.06 -3.30
C CYS A 704 -12.61 -34.56 -3.57
N THR A 705 -11.39 -35.11 -3.52
CA THR A 705 -11.11 -36.54 -3.74
C THR A 705 -11.92 -37.44 -2.80
N VAL A 706 -12.78 -38.30 -3.34
CA VAL A 706 -13.44 -39.38 -2.58
C VAL A 706 -12.44 -40.53 -2.41
N THR A 707 -11.76 -40.59 -1.27
CA THR A 707 -10.64 -41.51 -1.04
C THR A 707 -11.05 -42.98 -0.99
N GLN A 708 -12.33 -43.25 -0.72
CA GLN A 708 -12.91 -44.60 -0.75
C GLN A 708 -12.89 -45.21 -2.17
N LEU A 709 -12.86 -44.39 -3.21
CA LEU A 709 -12.63 -44.87 -4.58
C LEU A 709 -11.21 -45.40 -4.78
N VAL A 710 -10.26 -45.01 -3.91
CA VAL A 710 -8.84 -45.40 -3.96
C VAL A 710 -8.58 -46.61 -3.06
N ALA A 711 -9.05 -46.57 -1.81
CA ALA A 711 -8.94 -47.66 -0.84
C ALA A 711 -10.21 -47.73 0.01
N ASN A 712 -10.84 -48.91 0.11
CA ASN A 712 -12.05 -49.11 0.91
C ASN A 712 -12.03 -50.51 1.54
N LYS A 713 -11.53 -50.61 2.78
CA LYS A 713 -11.40 -51.87 3.48
C LYS A 713 -12.74 -52.25 4.12
N GLY A 714 -13.42 -53.21 3.51
CA GLY A 714 -14.68 -53.78 4.03
C GLY A 714 -15.87 -53.62 3.09
N GLY A 715 -15.72 -52.83 2.02
CA GLY A 715 -16.71 -52.72 0.95
C GLY A 715 -18.06 -52.12 1.36
N ALA A 716 -18.18 -51.65 2.61
CA ALA A 716 -19.37 -50.96 3.07
C ALA A 716 -19.41 -49.57 2.44
N ILE A 717 -20.54 -49.25 1.80
CA ILE A 717 -20.83 -47.89 1.36
C ILE A 717 -21.39 -47.18 2.59
N ASP A 718 -20.67 -46.17 3.08
CA ASP A 718 -21.21 -45.26 4.08
C ASP A 718 -22.29 -44.41 3.40
N GLU A 719 -23.57 -44.78 3.56
CA GLU A 719 -24.68 -44.05 2.94
C GLU A 719 -24.83 -42.63 3.54
N ASP A 720 -24.43 -42.42 4.80
CA ASP A 720 -24.38 -41.08 5.40
C ASP A 720 -23.27 -40.23 4.76
N LEU A 721 -22.13 -40.84 4.42
CA LEU A 721 -21.08 -40.20 3.61
C LEU A 721 -21.58 -39.82 2.22
N LEU A 722 -22.25 -40.74 1.53
CA LEU A 722 -22.75 -40.53 0.18
C LEU A 722 -23.80 -39.40 0.14
N GLN A 723 -24.69 -39.38 1.14
CA GLN A 723 -25.68 -38.32 1.32
C GLN A 723 -25.01 -36.96 1.61
N ARG A 724 -24.01 -36.92 2.50
CA ARG A 724 -23.24 -35.69 2.80
C ARG A 724 -22.51 -35.13 1.58
N ILE A 725 -21.90 -36.00 0.78
CA ILE A 725 -21.23 -35.63 -0.47
C ILE A 725 -22.26 -35.04 -1.45
N THR A 726 -23.42 -35.69 -1.58
CA THR A 726 -24.50 -35.29 -2.49
C THR A 726 -25.07 -33.91 -2.13
N ASP A 727 -25.45 -33.72 -0.87
CA ASP A 727 -26.15 -32.51 -0.41
C ASP A 727 -25.25 -31.27 -0.46
N GLN A 728 -23.95 -31.41 -0.16
CA GLN A 728 -23.03 -30.28 -0.09
C GLN A 728 -22.44 -29.87 -1.45
N LEU A 729 -22.47 -30.74 -2.46
CA LEU A 729 -21.85 -30.46 -3.76
C LEU A 729 -22.83 -30.09 -4.87
N HIS A 730 -24.13 -30.22 -4.62
CA HIS A 730 -25.17 -30.09 -5.65
C HIS A 730 -24.87 -30.98 -6.88
N ILE A 731 -24.41 -32.21 -6.63
CA ILE A 731 -24.21 -33.22 -7.68
C ILE A 731 -25.59 -33.63 -8.20
N ALA A 732 -25.72 -33.86 -9.51
CA ALA A 732 -26.96 -34.35 -10.10
C ALA A 732 -27.32 -35.72 -9.51
N GLN A 733 -28.62 -36.02 -9.37
CA GLN A 733 -29.06 -37.27 -8.73
C GLN A 733 -28.55 -38.51 -9.49
N GLU A 734 -28.43 -38.40 -10.81
CA GLU A 734 -27.86 -39.40 -11.69
C GLU A 734 -26.35 -39.59 -11.46
N ASP A 735 -25.59 -38.50 -11.30
CA ASP A 735 -24.14 -38.55 -11.01
C ASP A 735 -23.87 -39.23 -9.65
N VAL A 736 -24.77 -39.07 -8.67
CA VAL A 736 -24.70 -39.77 -7.37
C VAL A 736 -24.93 -41.28 -7.53
N ALA A 737 -25.87 -41.67 -8.40
CA ALA A 737 -26.08 -43.08 -8.72
C ALA A 737 -24.83 -43.69 -9.37
N SER A 738 -24.18 -42.96 -10.29
CA SER A 738 -22.90 -43.37 -10.88
C SER A 738 -21.79 -43.44 -9.84
N LEU A 739 -21.68 -42.47 -8.93
CA LEU A 739 -20.71 -42.51 -7.83
C LEU A 739 -20.90 -43.73 -6.92
N ARG A 740 -22.16 -44.06 -6.57
CA ARG A 740 -22.50 -45.27 -5.81
C ARG A 740 -22.08 -46.53 -6.57
N GLN A 741 -22.29 -46.57 -7.88
CA GLN A 741 -21.84 -47.67 -8.72
C GLN A 741 -20.31 -47.79 -8.74
N HIS A 742 -19.57 -46.68 -8.83
CA HIS A 742 -18.11 -46.67 -8.79
C HIS A 742 -17.54 -47.09 -7.43
N LEU A 743 -18.22 -46.77 -6.32
CA LEU A 743 -17.87 -47.20 -4.97
C LEU A 743 -18.17 -48.69 -4.71
N ALA A 744 -19.17 -49.26 -5.40
CA ALA A 744 -19.47 -50.68 -5.35
C ALA A 744 -18.48 -51.54 -6.16
N GLN A 745 -17.73 -50.93 -7.08
CA GLN A 745 -16.63 -51.59 -7.80
C GLN A 745 -15.38 -51.69 -6.92
N PRO A 746 -14.42 -52.59 -7.25
CA PRO A 746 -13.12 -52.62 -6.57
C PRO A 746 -12.47 -51.24 -6.53
N SER A 747 -11.88 -50.91 -5.37
CA SER A 747 -11.10 -49.69 -5.18
C SER A 747 -9.93 -49.61 -6.17
N ALA A 748 -9.36 -48.43 -6.41
CA ALA A 748 -8.23 -48.28 -7.33
C ALA A 748 -7.04 -49.16 -6.91
N MET A 749 -6.78 -49.30 -5.61
CA MET A 749 -5.72 -50.16 -5.08
C MET A 749 -6.03 -51.65 -5.28
N SER A 750 -7.27 -52.07 -5.02
CA SER A 750 -7.71 -53.45 -5.24
C SER A 750 -7.66 -53.82 -6.73
N ALA A 751 -8.14 -52.94 -7.60
CA ALA A 751 -8.06 -53.09 -9.06
C ALA A 751 -6.61 -53.14 -9.56
N ALA A 752 -5.71 -52.38 -8.93
CA ALA A 752 -4.27 -52.43 -9.19
C ALA A 752 -3.55 -53.62 -8.52
N ARG A 753 -4.28 -54.52 -7.84
CA ARG A 753 -3.76 -55.69 -7.12
C ARG A 753 -2.76 -55.34 -6.01
N ALA A 754 -3.00 -54.23 -5.31
CA ALA A 754 -2.25 -53.89 -4.11
C ALA A 754 -2.49 -54.95 -3.02
N GLU A 755 -1.51 -55.13 -2.12
CA GLU A 755 -1.68 -56.04 -0.99
C GLU A 755 -2.80 -55.53 -0.05
N PRO A 756 -3.63 -56.42 0.52
CA PRO A 756 -4.73 -56.03 1.41
C PRO A 756 -4.30 -55.15 2.59
N TRP A 757 -3.08 -55.35 3.08
CA TRP A 757 -2.50 -54.53 4.15
C TRP A 757 -2.24 -53.09 3.69
N LEU A 758 -1.72 -52.89 2.48
CA LEU A 758 -1.43 -51.56 1.95
C LEU A 758 -2.72 -50.79 1.66
N GLU A 759 -3.74 -51.48 1.15
CA GLU A 759 -5.09 -50.91 0.99
C GLU A 759 -5.69 -50.53 2.36
N ALA A 760 -5.60 -51.42 3.35
CA ALA A 760 -6.08 -51.16 4.70
C ALA A 760 -5.40 -49.93 5.35
N ILE A 761 -4.09 -49.79 5.21
CA ILE A 761 -3.37 -48.60 5.71
C ILE A 761 -3.81 -47.35 4.96
N THR A 762 -3.97 -47.45 3.65
CA THR A 762 -4.37 -46.29 2.84
C THR A 762 -5.76 -45.81 3.22
N ASP A 763 -6.68 -46.75 3.45
CA ASP A 763 -8.02 -46.48 3.97
C ASP A 763 -7.96 -45.84 5.36
N CYS A 764 -7.22 -46.43 6.32
CA CYS A 764 -7.05 -45.85 7.66
C CYS A 764 -6.43 -44.44 7.66
N LEU A 765 -5.49 -44.15 6.75
CA LEU A 765 -4.87 -42.82 6.61
C LEU A 765 -5.80 -41.81 5.92
N SER A 766 -6.82 -42.29 5.22
CA SER A 766 -7.74 -41.46 4.44
C SER A 766 -9.09 -41.25 5.12
N THR A 767 -9.44 -42.10 6.09
CA THR A 767 -10.70 -42.08 6.83
C THR A 767 -10.57 -41.34 8.16
N GLY A 768 -11.62 -40.64 8.60
CA GLY A 768 -11.62 -39.93 9.90
C GLY A 768 -10.75 -38.68 9.93
N ASN A 769 -10.48 -38.07 8.77
CA ASN A 769 -9.75 -36.82 8.66
C ASN A 769 -10.56 -35.65 9.24
N TRP A 770 -9.85 -34.60 9.67
CA TRP A 770 -10.46 -33.40 10.22
C TRP A 770 -9.54 -32.19 10.05
N PHE A 771 -10.11 -30.99 10.10
CA PHE A 771 -9.35 -29.74 10.15
C PHE A 771 -9.95 -28.75 11.15
N VAL A 772 -9.17 -27.73 11.51
CA VAL A 772 -9.63 -26.57 12.28
C VAL A 772 -9.04 -25.32 11.65
N LEU A 773 -9.85 -24.26 11.53
CA LEU A 773 -9.37 -22.98 11.01
C LEU A 773 -8.45 -22.32 12.03
N ARG A 774 -7.41 -21.63 11.56
CA ARG A 774 -6.46 -20.95 12.44
C ARG A 774 -7.17 -19.83 13.20
N GLY A 775 -7.23 -19.96 14.54
CA GLY A 775 -7.93 -19.01 15.41
C GLY A 775 -9.40 -19.38 15.68
N ASP A 776 -9.86 -20.54 15.19
CA ASP A 776 -11.13 -21.15 15.55
C ASP A 776 -10.89 -22.30 16.57
N SER A 777 -11.92 -22.67 17.31
CA SER A 777 -11.93 -23.78 18.28
C SER A 777 -12.83 -24.93 17.89
N THR A 778 -13.62 -24.79 16.81
CA THR A 778 -14.51 -25.86 16.33
C THR A 778 -13.81 -26.71 15.29
N PRO A 779 -13.48 -27.99 15.57
CA PRO A 779 -12.95 -28.89 14.56
C PRO A 779 -14.08 -29.35 13.63
N ILE A 780 -13.70 -29.64 12.38
CA ILE A 780 -14.58 -30.13 11.33
C ILE A 780 -14.09 -31.49 10.90
N ALA A 781 -14.92 -32.52 11.09
CA ALA A 781 -14.68 -33.85 10.53
C ALA A 781 -14.94 -33.82 9.02
N THR A 782 -14.08 -34.46 8.24
CA THR A 782 -14.16 -34.44 6.78
C THR A 782 -14.62 -35.81 6.28
N ALA A 783 -15.47 -35.79 5.27
CA ALA A 783 -16.01 -36.97 4.61
C ALA A 783 -15.08 -37.42 3.47
N ARG A 784 -14.42 -36.45 2.82
CA ARG A 784 -13.56 -36.67 1.65
C ARG A 784 -12.41 -35.68 1.66
N GLY A 785 -11.52 -35.83 0.69
CA GLY A 785 -10.34 -35.01 0.53
C GLY A 785 -9.08 -35.74 0.99
N SER A 786 -8.02 -35.55 0.23
CA SER A 786 -6.67 -35.99 0.54
C SER A 786 -5.89 -34.80 1.09
N ARG A 787 -5.32 -34.93 2.30
CA ARG A 787 -4.60 -33.85 3.01
C ARG A 787 -3.62 -33.07 2.10
N PRO A 788 -3.93 -31.84 1.69
CA PRO A 788 -3.11 -31.10 0.72
C PRO A 788 -1.72 -30.76 1.23
N GLY A 789 -0.72 -30.81 0.35
CA GLY A 789 0.68 -30.57 0.70
C GLY A 789 1.39 -31.78 1.34
N SER A 790 0.70 -32.91 1.52
CA SER A 790 1.33 -34.18 1.86
C SER A 790 1.68 -34.97 0.59
N SER A 791 2.84 -35.62 0.55
CA SER A 791 3.21 -36.50 -0.58
C SER A 791 2.28 -37.71 -0.73
N PHE A 792 1.53 -38.04 0.33
CA PHE A 792 0.54 -39.12 0.30
C PHE A 792 -0.70 -38.73 -0.52
N ALA A 793 -1.15 -37.48 -0.43
CA ALA A 793 -2.27 -36.97 -1.23
C ALA A 793 -1.98 -37.04 -2.74
N ASP A 794 -0.74 -36.75 -3.15
CA ASP A 794 -0.31 -36.89 -4.55
C ASP A 794 -0.45 -38.35 -5.04
N ILE A 795 -0.13 -39.33 -4.19
CA ILE A 795 -0.23 -40.77 -4.53
C ILE A 795 -1.70 -41.19 -4.62
N VAL A 796 -2.52 -40.81 -3.63
CA VAL A 796 -3.96 -41.11 -3.61
C VAL A 796 -4.64 -40.56 -4.86
N PHE A 797 -4.36 -39.31 -5.21
CA PHE A 797 -4.92 -38.68 -6.40
C PHE A 797 -4.43 -39.36 -7.69
N ALA A 798 -3.13 -39.69 -7.77
CA ALA A 798 -2.56 -40.39 -8.92
C ALA A 798 -3.14 -41.80 -9.13
N LEU A 799 -3.63 -42.46 -8.08
CA LEU A 799 -4.32 -43.76 -8.17
C LEU A 799 -5.79 -43.61 -8.57
N LEU A 800 -6.46 -42.51 -8.19
CA LEU A 800 -7.84 -42.24 -8.57
C LEU A 800 -7.98 -41.88 -10.06
N LEU A 801 -7.10 -41.03 -10.56
CA LEU A 801 -7.24 -40.42 -11.88
C LEU A 801 -7.41 -41.42 -13.05
N PRO A 802 -6.71 -42.58 -13.10
CA PRO A 802 -6.95 -43.60 -14.12
C PRO A 802 -8.41 -44.09 -14.20
N LYS A 803 -9.13 -44.22 -13.07
CA LYS A 803 -10.56 -44.61 -13.08
C LYS A 803 -11.42 -43.53 -13.73
N VAL A 804 -11.15 -42.26 -13.44
CA VAL A 804 -11.83 -41.11 -14.06
C VAL A 804 -11.62 -41.11 -15.58
N LEU A 805 -10.39 -41.34 -16.04
CA LEU A 805 -10.07 -41.35 -17.48
C LEU A 805 -10.70 -42.55 -18.20
N GLN A 806 -10.80 -43.71 -17.53
CA GLN A 806 -11.49 -44.88 -18.07
C GLN A 806 -12.99 -44.60 -18.26
N ALA A 807 -13.63 -43.93 -17.31
CA ALA A 807 -15.03 -43.50 -17.44
C ALA A 807 -15.21 -42.48 -18.58
N ARG A 808 -14.31 -41.49 -18.70
CA ARG A 808 -14.27 -40.57 -19.86
C ARG A 808 -14.20 -41.33 -21.17
N ASP A 809 -13.33 -42.32 -21.26
CA ASP A 809 -13.14 -43.10 -22.49
C ASP A 809 -14.40 -43.91 -22.85
N ALA A 810 -15.08 -44.48 -21.85
CA ALA A 810 -16.36 -45.16 -22.04
C ALA A 810 -17.46 -44.20 -22.53
N LEU A 811 -17.60 -43.04 -21.90
CA LEU A 811 -18.55 -41.99 -22.31
C LEU A 811 -18.27 -41.53 -23.75
N ARG A 812 -17.01 -41.26 -24.08
CA ARG A 812 -16.61 -40.85 -25.44
C ARG A 812 -16.93 -41.93 -26.48
N ALA A 813 -16.80 -43.21 -26.13
CA ALA A 813 -17.07 -44.32 -27.05
C ALA A 813 -18.55 -44.45 -27.44
N THR A 814 -19.47 -43.83 -26.70
CA THR A 814 -20.91 -43.79 -27.05
C THR A 814 -21.22 -42.84 -28.21
N SER A 815 -20.30 -41.91 -28.51
CA SER A 815 -20.43 -40.92 -29.57
C SER A 815 -19.65 -41.31 -30.83
N GLN A 816 -20.08 -40.81 -32.00
CA GLN A 816 -19.29 -40.99 -33.23
C GLN A 816 -17.91 -40.32 -33.09
N PRO A 817 -16.81 -41.01 -33.44
CA PRO A 817 -15.46 -40.47 -33.25
C PRO A 817 -15.21 -39.27 -34.17
N ALA A 818 -15.23 -38.06 -33.60
CA ALA A 818 -14.92 -36.81 -34.29
C ALA A 818 -13.41 -36.47 -34.24
N ALA A 819 -12.68 -37.03 -33.29
CA ALA A 819 -11.23 -36.93 -33.16
C ALA A 819 -10.63 -38.21 -32.55
N VAL A 820 -9.32 -38.37 -32.69
CA VAL A 820 -8.55 -39.50 -32.16
C VAL A 820 -7.32 -39.03 -31.41
N ALA A 821 -6.81 -39.92 -30.56
CA ALA A 821 -5.50 -39.76 -29.96
C ALA A 821 -4.42 -39.76 -31.07
N PRO A 822 -3.39 -38.89 -30.96
CA PRO A 822 -2.24 -38.92 -31.85
C PRO A 822 -1.49 -40.26 -31.76
N HIS A 823 -1.14 -40.82 -32.92
CA HIS A 823 -0.30 -42.00 -33.03
C HIS A 823 1.04 -41.61 -33.68
N MET A 824 2.13 -42.07 -33.07
CA MET A 824 3.50 -41.79 -33.53
C MET A 824 4.27 -43.09 -33.69
N PRO A 825 5.08 -43.25 -34.74
CA PRO A 825 5.90 -44.45 -34.89
C PRO A 825 6.93 -44.54 -33.75
N TRP A 826 7.07 -45.73 -33.16
CA TRP A 826 8.01 -45.97 -32.05
C TRP A 826 8.66 -47.35 -32.14
N ASP A 827 9.97 -47.34 -32.40
CA ASP A 827 10.80 -48.55 -32.56
C ASP A 827 11.50 -49.00 -31.25
N GLY A 828 11.16 -48.42 -30.11
CA GLY A 828 11.83 -48.69 -28.82
C GLY A 828 13.23 -48.06 -28.68
N ASN A 829 13.76 -47.42 -29.72
CA ASN A 829 15.13 -46.92 -29.74
C ASN A 829 15.21 -45.41 -29.44
N ARG A 830 15.92 -45.06 -28.35
CA ARG A 830 16.20 -43.67 -27.95
C ARG A 830 17.38 -43.11 -28.74
N SER A 831 17.16 -42.85 -30.03
CA SER A 831 18.13 -42.29 -30.96
C SER A 831 17.53 -41.13 -31.76
N LEU A 832 18.40 -40.31 -32.35
CA LEU A 832 17.97 -39.16 -33.16
C LEU A 832 17.56 -39.54 -34.59
N GLY A 833 17.88 -40.76 -35.04
CA GLY A 833 17.50 -41.27 -36.37
C GLY A 833 15.98 -41.44 -36.53
N PRO A 834 15.48 -41.55 -37.76
CA PRO A 834 14.06 -41.83 -38.00
C PRO A 834 13.70 -43.23 -37.48
N CYS A 835 12.42 -43.43 -37.15
CA CYS A 835 11.89 -44.78 -36.94
C CYS A 835 11.85 -45.55 -38.27
N ALA A 836 11.98 -46.88 -38.21
CA ALA A 836 11.75 -47.72 -39.37
C ALA A 836 10.30 -47.53 -39.87
N PRO A 837 10.03 -47.60 -41.20
CA PRO A 837 8.69 -47.43 -41.73
C PRO A 837 7.64 -48.41 -41.16
N GLU A 838 8.08 -49.57 -40.70
CA GLU A 838 7.24 -50.62 -40.12
C GLU A 838 7.19 -50.59 -38.58
N ALA A 839 7.74 -49.54 -37.96
CA ALA A 839 7.73 -49.42 -36.51
C ALA A 839 6.28 -49.35 -35.97
N PRO A 840 5.97 -50.05 -34.87
CA PRO A 840 4.64 -49.98 -34.28
C PRO A 840 4.35 -48.55 -33.79
N ASP A 841 3.09 -48.15 -33.83
CA ASP A 841 2.68 -46.86 -33.31
C ASP A 841 2.56 -46.90 -31.79
N ILE A 842 2.95 -45.79 -31.15
CA ILE A 842 2.63 -45.47 -29.76
C ILE A 842 1.58 -44.37 -29.72
N THR A 843 0.55 -44.59 -28.89
CA THR A 843 -0.53 -43.64 -28.68
C THR A 843 -0.15 -42.57 -27.65
N ILE A 844 -0.66 -41.35 -27.84
CA ILE A 844 -0.51 -40.22 -26.92
C ILE A 844 -1.88 -39.82 -26.41
N ASP A 845 -2.30 -40.41 -25.29
CA ASP A 845 -3.65 -40.20 -24.75
C ASP A 845 -3.79 -38.87 -24.01
N GLU A 846 -3.14 -38.73 -22.87
CA GLU A 846 -3.11 -37.49 -22.09
C GLU A 846 -1.75 -37.23 -21.46
N ILE A 847 -1.48 -35.95 -21.22
CA ILE A 847 -0.25 -35.45 -20.63
C ILE A 847 -0.64 -34.85 -19.29
N MET A 848 -0.20 -35.49 -18.21
CA MET A 848 -0.70 -35.17 -16.88
C MET A 848 0.42 -34.80 -15.92
N TRP A 849 0.12 -33.83 -15.08
CA TRP A 849 0.94 -33.42 -13.95
C TRP A 849 0.04 -33.11 -12.76
N ALA A 850 -0.05 -34.03 -11.79
CA ALA A 850 -1.05 -33.95 -10.73
C ALA A 850 -2.47 -33.75 -11.32
N ASP A 851 -3.13 -32.65 -11.02
CA ASP A 851 -4.46 -32.25 -11.50
C ASP A 851 -4.45 -31.47 -12.84
N ASP A 852 -3.28 -31.02 -13.31
CA ASP A 852 -3.11 -30.39 -14.63
C ASP A 852 -3.12 -31.46 -15.73
N ILE A 853 -4.20 -31.51 -16.52
CA ILE A 853 -4.36 -32.48 -17.62
C ILE A 853 -4.35 -31.74 -18.96
N ALA A 854 -3.55 -32.22 -19.91
CA ALA A 854 -3.57 -31.76 -21.30
C ALA A 854 -3.85 -32.94 -22.23
N ILE A 855 -4.94 -32.83 -23.00
CA ILE A 855 -5.45 -33.89 -23.87
C ILE A 855 -5.31 -33.47 -25.33
N PRO A 856 -4.23 -33.87 -26.02
CA PRO A 856 -4.08 -33.61 -27.44
C PRO A 856 -4.94 -34.57 -28.27
N ARG A 857 -5.62 -34.04 -29.29
CA ARG A 857 -6.45 -34.82 -30.21
C ARG A 857 -6.29 -34.33 -31.64
N TRP A 858 -6.35 -35.25 -32.59
CA TRP A 858 -6.39 -34.97 -34.03
C TRP A 858 -7.81 -35.11 -34.55
N CYS A 859 -8.33 -34.07 -35.18
CA CYS A 859 -9.66 -34.07 -35.76
C CYS A 859 -9.65 -34.90 -37.05
N MET A 860 -10.62 -35.82 -37.17
CA MET A 860 -10.78 -36.64 -38.37
C MET A 860 -11.15 -35.81 -39.60
N ARG A 861 -11.91 -34.73 -39.38
CA ARG A 861 -12.33 -33.79 -40.43
C ARG A 861 -12.31 -32.37 -39.90
N ASN A 862 -11.91 -31.44 -40.74
CA ASN A 862 -11.83 -30.01 -40.40
C ASN A 862 -13.17 -29.43 -39.90
N HIS A 863 -14.31 -29.81 -40.48
CA HIS A 863 -15.62 -29.31 -40.03
C HIS A 863 -16.07 -29.91 -38.69
N ALA A 864 -15.51 -31.06 -38.30
CA ALA A 864 -15.86 -31.75 -37.06
C ALA A 864 -15.13 -31.18 -35.84
N THR A 865 -14.20 -30.23 -36.01
CA THR A 865 -13.38 -29.68 -34.92
C THR A 865 -14.20 -29.15 -33.74
N ARG A 866 -15.31 -28.44 -34.00
CA ARG A 866 -16.20 -27.97 -32.93
C ARG A 866 -16.75 -29.13 -32.13
N THR A 867 -17.36 -30.10 -32.81
CA THR A 867 -17.97 -31.27 -32.18
C THR A 867 -16.94 -32.09 -31.43
N ALA A 868 -15.74 -32.27 -31.99
CA ALA A 868 -14.67 -33.01 -31.35
C ALA A 868 -14.21 -32.38 -30.03
N ILE A 869 -14.05 -31.05 -30.00
CA ILE A 869 -13.72 -30.33 -28.77
C ILE A 869 -14.85 -30.46 -27.74
N ALA A 870 -16.10 -30.30 -28.18
CA ALA A 870 -17.25 -30.37 -27.29
C ALA A 870 -17.45 -31.77 -26.68
N VAL A 871 -17.32 -32.83 -27.48
CA VAL A 871 -17.44 -34.22 -27.01
C VAL A 871 -16.31 -34.57 -26.04
N GLU A 872 -15.05 -34.22 -26.34
CA GLU A 872 -13.94 -34.51 -25.43
C GLU A 872 -14.07 -33.76 -24.10
N ALA A 873 -14.53 -32.50 -24.15
CA ALA A 873 -14.77 -31.70 -22.94
C ALA A 873 -15.98 -32.19 -22.12
N GLY A 874 -17.06 -32.61 -22.79
CA GLY A 874 -18.26 -33.14 -22.16
C GLY A 874 -17.99 -34.47 -21.46
N ALA A 875 -17.40 -35.42 -22.17
CA ALA A 875 -17.04 -36.73 -21.62
C ALA A 875 -16.10 -36.61 -20.41
N LEU A 876 -15.13 -35.69 -20.43
CA LEU A 876 -14.26 -35.46 -19.28
C LEU A 876 -15.01 -34.80 -18.11
N ALA A 877 -15.90 -33.86 -18.40
CA ALA A 877 -16.69 -33.17 -17.37
C ALA A 877 -17.62 -34.15 -16.63
N ASP A 878 -18.29 -35.02 -17.38
CA ASP A 878 -19.21 -36.03 -16.85
C ASP A 878 -18.44 -37.11 -16.09
N ALA A 879 -17.32 -37.62 -16.63
CA ALA A 879 -16.47 -38.57 -15.91
C ALA A 879 -15.92 -38.01 -14.58
N CYS A 880 -15.54 -36.74 -14.55
CA CYS A 880 -15.15 -36.08 -13.29
C CYS A 880 -16.33 -36.04 -12.32
N ALA A 881 -17.54 -35.67 -12.79
CA ALA A 881 -18.74 -35.57 -11.97
C ALA A 881 -19.15 -36.92 -11.36
N GLU A 882 -19.11 -38.00 -12.14
CA GLU A 882 -19.35 -39.38 -11.68
C GLU A 882 -18.41 -39.82 -10.54
N HIS A 883 -17.22 -39.19 -10.42
CA HIS A 883 -16.22 -39.49 -9.38
C HIS A 883 -16.18 -38.42 -8.27
N GLY A 884 -17.16 -37.52 -8.20
CA GLY A 884 -17.24 -36.47 -7.19
C GLY A 884 -16.28 -35.28 -7.40
N LEU A 885 -15.71 -35.16 -8.61
CA LEU A 885 -14.80 -34.09 -9.02
C LEU A 885 -15.50 -33.10 -9.96
N ARG A 886 -14.96 -31.89 -10.07
CA ARG A 886 -15.50 -30.85 -10.95
C ARG A 886 -14.40 -30.14 -11.72
N LEU A 887 -14.63 -29.83 -13.00
CA LEU A 887 -13.73 -28.99 -13.79
C LEU A 887 -13.98 -27.50 -13.52
N SER A 888 -12.91 -26.71 -13.42
CA SER A 888 -12.97 -25.25 -13.37
C SER A 888 -12.72 -24.67 -14.76
N TYR A 889 -13.72 -24.01 -15.35
CA TYR A 889 -13.61 -23.39 -16.69
C TYR A 889 -13.04 -21.97 -16.62
N GLY A 890 -12.21 -21.61 -17.59
CA GLY A 890 -11.60 -20.28 -17.70
C GLY A 890 -10.41 -20.27 -18.65
N ALA A 891 -10.06 -19.10 -19.22
CA ALA A 891 -8.99 -18.99 -20.20
C ALA A 891 -7.60 -19.44 -19.70
N THR A 892 -7.40 -19.47 -18.38
CA THR A 892 -6.18 -19.94 -17.71
C THR A 892 -6.42 -21.19 -16.86
N LYS A 893 -7.58 -21.83 -17.00
CA LYS A 893 -7.99 -23.06 -16.30
C LYS A 893 -8.44 -24.08 -17.36
N THR A 894 -9.62 -24.70 -17.25
CA THR A 894 -10.14 -25.57 -18.30
C THR A 894 -10.50 -24.76 -19.56
N ALA A 895 -9.76 -24.98 -20.64
CA ALA A 895 -9.89 -24.30 -21.93
C ALA A 895 -9.32 -25.16 -23.07
N ALA A 896 -9.74 -24.90 -24.31
CA ALA A 896 -9.20 -25.60 -25.48
C ALA A 896 -8.41 -24.66 -26.39
N LEU A 897 -7.30 -25.19 -26.94
CA LEU A 897 -6.47 -24.52 -27.93
C LEU A 897 -6.56 -25.28 -29.24
N ALA A 898 -7.23 -24.70 -30.23
CA ALA A 898 -7.46 -25.32 -31.53
C ALA A 898 -6.44 -24.86 -32.59
N SER A 899 -5.80 -25.82 -33.24
CA SER A 899 -4.86 -25.64 -34.35
C SER A 899 -5.50 -26.17 -35.63
N VAL A 900 -6.21 -25.31 -36.35
CA VAL A 900 -6.92 -25.67 -37.59
C VAL A 900 -6.01 -25.48 -38.79
N CYS A 901 -5.91 -26.44 -39.70
CA CYS A 901 -5.10 -26.33 -40.93
C CYS A 901 -5.81 -26.97 -42.14
N GLY A 902 -5.20 -26.87 -43.34
CA GLY A 902 -5.77 -27.42 -44.58
C GLY A 902 -6.92 -26.60 -45.19
N GLN A 903 -7.61 -27.22 -46.15
CA GLN A 903 -8.74 -26.62 -46.88
C GLN A 903 -9.91 -26.32 -45.94
N GLY A 904 -10.55 -25.15 -46.11
CA GLY A 904 -11.66 -24.71 -45.25
C GLY A 904 -11.26 -24.13 -43.89
N SER A 905 -9.96 -24.15 -43.53
CA SER A 905 -9.47 -23.67 -42.23
C SER A 905 -9.85 -22.22 -41.90
N ARG A 906 -9.89 -21.32 -42.90
CA ARG A 906 -10.33 -19.92 -42.71
C ARG A 906 -11.79 -19.83 -42.28
N ALA A 907 -12.67 -20.62 -42.90
CA ALA A 907 -14.09 -20.65 -42.56
C ALA A 907 -14.31 -21.18 -41.14
N ILE A 908 -13.59 -22.23 -40.74
CA ILE A 908 -13.68 -22.80 -39.40
C ILE A 908 -13.11 -21.85 -38.35
N ARG A 909 -11.95 -21.22 -38.59
CA ARG A 909 -11.43 -20.19 -37.65
C ARG A 909 -12.39 -19.02 -37.53
N LYS A 910 -13.03 -18.58 -38.63
CA LYS A 910 -14.09 -17.55 -38.59
C LYS A 910 -15.31 -18.02 -37.81
N ALA A 911 -15.69 -19.29 -37.92
CA ALA A 911 -16.79 -19.87 -37.14
C ALA A 911 -16.43 -19.93 -35.65
N LEU A 912 -15.24 -20.40 -35.28
CA LEU A 912 -14.82 -20.54 -33.87
C LEU A 912 -14.57 -19.19 -33.18
N TYR A 913 -13.91 -18.25 -33.85
CA TYR A 913 -13.41 -17.00 -33.24
C TYR A 913 -14.05 -15.72 -33.77
N GLY A 914 -14.81 -15.78 -34.87
CA GLY A 914 -15.40 -14.60 -35.49
C GLY A 914 -16.56 -14.01 -34.68
N SER A 915 -16.81 -12.71 -34.87
CA SER A 915 -17.89 -11.97 -34.19
C SER A 915 -19.29 -12.50 -34.50
N ALA A 916 -19.49 -13.04 -35.70
CA ALA A 916 -20.73 -13.70 -36.12
C ALA A 916 -20.75 -15.22 -35.85
N GLY A 917 -19.68 -15.76 -35.26
CA GLY A 917 -19.56 -17.16 -34.89
C GLY A 917 -19.62 -17.36 -33.36
N PHE A 918 -18.83 -18.31 -32.86
CA PHE A 918 -18.77 -18.70 -31.46
C PHE A 918 -17.94 -17.76 -30.58
N LYS A 919 -17.35 -16.69 -31.13
CA LYS A 919 -16.61 -15.65 -30.39
C LYS A 919 -15.54 -16.18 -29.42
N GLY A 920 -14.96 -17.35 -29.70
CA GLY A 920 -13.97 -17.99 -28.84
C GLY A 920 -14.55 -18.71 -27.62
N THR A 921 -15.81 -19.13 -27.66
CA THR A 921 -16.48 -19.90 -26.58
C THR A 921 -17.36 -20.99 -27.17
N LEU A 922 -17.29 -22.21 -26.63
CA LEU A 922 -18.16 -23.32 -27.04
C LEU A 922 -19.06 -23.75 -25.88
N GLU A 923 -20.34 -23.96 -26.16
CA GLU A 923 -21.21 -24.68 -25.24
C GLU A 923 -20.95 -26.19 -25.37
N VAL A 924 -20.63 -26.79 -24.23
CA VAL A 924 -20.36 -28.22 -24.05
C VAL A 924 -21.58 -28.80 -23.35
N VAL A 925 -22.26 -29.72 -24.03
CA VAL A 925 -23.40 -30.44 -23.48
C VAL A 925 -22.88 -31.54 -22.56
N ARG A 926 -23.61 -31.78 -21.46
CA ARG A 926 -23.35 -32.83 -20.47
C ARG A 926 -24.53 -33.80 -20.45
N GLU A 927 -24.28 -35.07 -20.13
CA GLU A 927 -25.33 -36.11 -20.12
C GLU A 927 -26.36 -35.88 -19.02
N HIS A 928 -25.91 -35.56 -17.80
CA HIS A 928 -26.76 -35.53 -16.60
C HIS A 928 -26.88 -34.15 -15.94
N ALA A 929 -26.52 -33.07 -16.67
CA ALA A 929 -26.53 -31.73 -16.10
C ALA A 929 -26.52 -30.62 -17.14
N ALA A 930 -26.60 -29.37 -16.66
CA ALA A 930 -26.62 -28.20 -17.52
C ALA A 930 -25.34 -28.07 -18.38
N PRO A 931 -25.47 -27.55 -19.62
CA PRO A 931 -24.34 -27.25 -20.47
C PRO A 931 -23.35 -26.29 -19.81
N VAL A 932 -22.06 -26.45 -20.13
CA VAL A 932 -20.97 -25.61 -19.61
C VAL A 932 -20.29 -24.86 -20.74
N THR A 933 -19.81 -23.65 -20.48
CA THR A 933 -19.12 -22.83 -21.49
C THR A 933 -17.61 -23.06 -21.43
N LEU A 934 -17.03 -23.61 -22.50
CA LEU A 934 -15.60 -23.84 -22.68
C LEU A 934 -14.95 -22.70 -23.48
N PRO A 935 -13.96 -21.98 -22.92
CA PRO A 935 -13.19 -20.98 -23.66
C PRO A 935 -12.27 -21.62 -24.72
N LEU A 936 -12.24 -21.03 -25.91
CA LEU A 936 -11.26 -21.30 -26.96
C LEU A 936 -10.19 -20.21 -26.95
N VAL A 937 -8.94 -20.59 -26.68
CA VAL A 937 -7.86 -19.65 -26.42
C VAL A 937 -6.83 -19.62 -27.54
N GLY A 938 -6.30 -18.41 -27.82
CA GLY A 938 -5.20 -18.22 -28.78
C GLY A 938 -3.81 -18.52 -28.23
N HIS A 939 -3.69 -18.72 -26.91
CA HIS A 939 -2.49 -19.19 -26.22
C HIS A 939 -2.89 -19.71 -24.84
N TYR A 940 -2.13 -20.66 -24.29
CA TYR A 940 -2.37 -21.23 -22.96
C TYR A 940 -1.06 -21.42 -22.21
N LYS A 941 -1.00 -21.10 -20.91
CA LYS A 941 0.21 -21.30 -20.10
C LYS A 941 0.07 -22.62 -19.33
N HIS A 942 0.72 -23.67 -19.81
CA HIS A 942 0.73 -24.99 -19.18
C HIS A 942 2.10 -25.23 -18.53
N LEU A 943 2.12 -25.53 -17.22
CA LEU A 943 3.34 -25.80 -16.44
C LEU A 943 4.47 -24.77 -16.64
N GLY A 944 4.10 -23.51 -16.84
CA GLY A 944 5.02 -22.40 -17.04
C GLY A 944 5.51 -22.18 -18.48
N ALA A 945 5.11 -22.99 -19.46
CA ALA A 945 5.38 -22.81 -20.89
C ALA A 945 4.12 -22.33 -21.64
N VAL A 946 4.29 -21.43 -22.60
CA VAL A 946 3.19 -20.88 -23.40
C VAL A 946 2.96 -21.71 -24.66
N GLN A 947 1.84 -22.42 -24.69
CA GLN A 947 1.31 -23.15 -25.83
C GLN A 947 0.57 -22.19 -26.77
N ALA A 948 0.71 -22.36 -28.08
CA ALA A 948 0.08 -21.54 -29.10
C ALA A 948 -0.35 -22.40 -30.31
N PRO A 949 -1.35 -21.96 -31.10
CA PRO A 949 -1.82 -22.70 -32.26
C PRO A 949 -0.67 -23.09 -33.21
N GLY A 950 -0.70 -24.34 -33.65
CA GLY A 950 0.29 -24.94 -34.54
C GLY A 950 1.67 -25.15 -33.94
N GLY A 951 1.81 -25.12 -32.60
CA GLY A 951 3.10 -25.27 -31.93
C GLY A 951 4.02 -24.05 -32.08
N ALA A 952 3.46 -22.87 -32.38
CA ALA A 952 4.23 -21.67 -32.66
C ALA A 952 4.99 -21.14 -31.41
N ILE A 953 6.32 -21.10 -31.48
CA ILE A 953 7.17 -20.71 -30.34
C ILE A 953 7.18 -19.20 -30.05
N ARG A 954 6.66 -18.36 -30.95
CA ARG A 954 6.75 -16.89 -30.83
C ARG A 954 6.16 -16.35 -29.52
N SER A 955 5.03 -16.88 -29.07
CA SER A 955 4.39 -16.44 -27.83
C SER A 955 5.23 -16.78 -26.59
N GLU A 956 5.80 -17.98 -26.57
CA GLU A 956 6.76 -18.40 -25.54
C GLU A 956 8.01 -17.53 -25.55
N LEU A 957 8.62 -17.32 -26.73
CA LEU A 957 9.82 -16.50 -26.84
C LEU A 957 9.58 -15.07 -26.33
N ARG A 958 8.45 -14.46 -26.70
CA ARG A 958 8.06 -13.13 -26.19
C ARG A 958 7.88 -13.13 -24.67
N HIS A 959 7.24 -14.16 -24.12
CA HIS A 959 7.06 -14.32 -22.68
C HIS A 959 8.42 -14.40 -21.96
N ARG A 960 9.36 -15.20 -22.48
CA ARG A 960 10.71 -15.36 -21.92
C ARG A 960 11.55 -14.09 -22.05
N ILE A 961 11.47 -13.39 -23.18
CA ILE A 961 12.09 -12.08 -23.38
C ILE A 961 11.55 -11.07 -22.36
N ALA A 962 10.23 -11.02 -22.15
CA ALA A 962 9.62 -10.11 -21.19
C ALA A 962 10.05 -10.43 -19.73
N SER A 963 10.08 -11.72 -19.37
CA SER A 963 10.55 -12.19 -18.07
C SER A 963 12.02 -11.81 -17.83
N ALA A 964 12.89 -12.05 -18.81
CA ALA A 964 14.31 -11.69 -18.74
C ALA A 964 14.52 -10.17 -18.69
N LYS A 965 13.80 -9.38 -19.49
CA LYS A 965 13.88 -7.92 -19.45
C LYS A 965 13.44 -7.37 -18.09
N THR A 966 12.38 -7.93 -17.51
CA THR A 966 11.90 -7.53 -16.17
C THR A 966 13.01 -7.74 -15.13
N ALA A 967 13.62 -8.91 -15.11
CA ALA A 967 14.76 -9.22 -14.24
C ALA A 967 15.96 -8.29 -14.49
N TYR A 968 16.29 -8.01 -15.76
CA TYR A 968 17.37 -7.09 -16.11
C TYR A 968 17.09 -5.67 -15.61
N HIS A 969 15.87 -5.16 -15.81
CA HIS A 969 15.47 -3.80 -15.46
C HIS A 969 15.48 -3.56 -13.95
N GLU A 970 15.12 -4.57 -13.15
CA GLU A 970 15.20 -4.52 -11.69
C GLU A 970 16.62 -4.20 -11.21
N ALA A 971 17.64 -4.80 -11.85
CA ALA A 971 19.05 -4.63 -11.49
C ALA A 971 19.84 -3.66 -12.37
N ARG A 972 19.19 -3.04 -13.37
CA ARG A 972 19.85 -2.27 -14.43
C ARG A 972 20.72 -1.14 -13.89
N ARG A 973 20.19 -0.27 -13.01
CA ARG A 973 20.91 0.91 -12.54
C ARG A 973 21.98 0.57 -11.50
N LYS A 974 21.65 -0.33 -10.57
CA LYS A 974 22.48 -0.63 -9.40
C LYS A 974 23.64 -1.60 -9.71
N ILE A 975 23.41 -2.51 -10.66
CA ILE A 975 24.37 -3.58 -10.98
C ILE A 975 24.84 -3.47 -12.43
N PHE A 976 23.96 -3.71 -13.42
CA PHE A 976 24.42 -3.89 -14.79
C PHE A 976 25.05 -2.64 -15.42
N LYS A 977 24.54 -1.44 -15.10
CA LYS A 977 25.08 -0.16 -15.58
C LYS A 977 26.01 0.55 -14.60
N ASN A 978 26.33 -0.05 -13.44
CA ASN A 978 27.22 0.56 -12.46
C ASN A 978 28.68 0.34 -12.87
N ARG A 979 29.42 1.41 -13.18
CA ARG A 979 30.81 1.32 -13.65
C ARG A 979 31.80 0.85 -12.56
N GLY A 980 31.44 0.97 -11.28
CA GLY A 980 32.26 0.49 -10.15
C GLY A 980 32.29 -1.04 -10.00
N ILE A 981 31.42 -1.77 -10.70
CA ILE A 981 31.38 -3.24 -10.65
C ILE A 981 32.12 -3.82 -11.86
N LYS A 982 33.06 -4.74 -11.59
CA LYS A 982 33.85 -5.44 -12.63
C LYS A 982 32.93 -6.18 -13.61
N ILE A 983 33.23 -6.10 -14.91
CA ILE A 983 32.40 -6.64 -16.01
C ILE A 983 32.11 -8.14 -15.80
N HIS A 984 33.11 -8.94 -15.44
CA HIS A 984 32.95 -10.38 -15.22
C HIS A 984 31.94 -10.70 -14.11
N ARG A 985 31.84 -9.86 -13.07
CA ARG A 985 30.89 -10.05 -11.97
C ARG A 985 29.46 -9.75 -12.42
N LYS A 986 29.28 -8.71 -13.24
CA LYS A 986 28.00 -8.41 -13.88
C LYS A 986 27.56 -9.54 -14.80
N ALA A 987 28.49 -10.08 -15.59
CA ALA A 987 28.25 -11.18 -16.51
C ALA A 987 27.78 -12.45 -15.78
N MET A 988 28.45 -12.83 -14.69
CA MET A 988 28.06 -13.96 -13.84
C MET A 988 26.61 -13.84 -13.33
N VAL A 989 26.24 -12.66 -12.83
CA VAL A 989 24.87 -12.43 -12.33
C VAL A 989 23.85 -12.36 -13.46
N LEU A 990 24.20 -11.75 -14.59
CA LEU A 990 23.33 -11.74 -15.77
C LEU A 990 23.01 -13.16 -16.21
N GLU A 991 24.02 -14.03 -16.29
CA GLU A 991 23.84 -15.42 -16.67
C GLU A 991 22.92 -16.16 -15.69
N ALA A 992 23.16 -16.01 -14.39
CA ALA A 992 22.42 -16.71 -13.34
C ALA A 992 20.96 -16.24 -13.17
N THR A 993 20.67 -14.95 -13.40
CA THR A 993 19.37 -14.34 -13.05
C THR A 993 18.56 -13.87 -14.26
N VAL A 994 19.20 -13.43 -15.34
CA VAL A 994 18.52 -12.89 -16.52
C VAL A 994 18.49 -13.92 -17.65
N LEU A 995 19.65 -14.45 -18.03
CA LEU A 995 19.71 -15.42 -19.13
C LEU A 995 19.03 -16.73 -18.75
N SER A 996 19.13 -17.18 -17.50
CA SER A 996 18.41 -18.38 -17.01
C SER A 996 16.90 -18.31 -17.23
N ARG A 997 16.28 -17.13 -17.07
CA ARG A 997 14.86 -16.88 -17.36
C ARG A 997 14.58 -16.82 -18.85
N LEU A 998 15.48 -16.23 -19.63
CA LEU A 998 15.38 -16.17 -21.09
C LEU A 998 15.43 -17.56 -21.72
N THR A 999 16.30 -18.43 -21.21
CA THR A 999 16.57 -19.76 -21.78
C THR A 999 15.82 -20.88 -21.09
N GLN A 1000 14.90 -20.56 -20.18
CA GLN A 1000 14.07 -21.57 -19.51
C GLN A 1000 13.24 -22.32 -20.56
N GLY A 1001 13.40 -23.65 -20.63
CA GLY A 1001 12.74 -24.48 -21.64
C GLY A 1001 13.34 -24.40 -23.05
N ALA A 1002 14.36 -23.56 -23.29
CA ALA A 1002 14.91 -23.33 -24.63
C ALA A 1002 15.55 -24.55 -25.28
N GLY A 1003 15.92 -25.55 -24.48
CA GLY A 1003 16.39 -26.83 -24.98
C GLY A 1003 15.35 -27.58 -25.81
N SER A 1004 14.06 -27.36 -25.55
CA SER A 1004 12.94 -28.00 -26.26
C SER A 1004 12.36 -27.18 -27.41
N TRP A 1005 12.91 -25.99 -27.69
CA TRP A 1005 12.36 -25.13 -28.73
C TRP A 1005 12.67 -25.67 -30.12
N PRO A 1006 11.71 -25.60 -31.07
CA PRO A 1006 11.98 -25.89 -32.46
C PRO A 1006 12.95 -24.86 -33.06
N SER A 1007 13.42 -25.12 -34.27
CA SER A 1007 14.21 -24.16 -35.03
C SER A 1007 13.51 -22.81 -35.12
N LEU A 1008 14.18 -21.75 -34.67
CA LEU A 1008 13.62 -20.41 -34.69
C LEU A 1008 13.60 -19.86 -36.12
N CYS A 1009 12.46 -19.30 -36.53
CA CYS A 1009 12.41 -18.58 -37.80
C CYS A 1009 13.30 -17.32 -37.74
N LYS A 1010 13.69 -16.76 -38.90
CA LYS A 1010 14.58 -15.58 -38.97
C LYS A 1010 14.14 -14.42 -38.06
N ALA A 1011 12.84 -14.14 -37.99
CA ALA A 1011 12.30 -13.07 -37.16
C ALA A 1011 12.41 -13.37 -35.66
N ASP A 1012 12.16 -14.61 -35.24
CA ASP A 1012 12.21 -15.03 -33.85
C ASP A 1012 13.67 -15.14 -33.38
N GLN A 1013 14.57 -15.65 -34.22
CA GLN A 1013 16.01 -15.64 -33.99
C GLN A 1013 16.53 -14.21 -33.81
N ALA A 1014 16.16 -13.28 -34.70
CA ALA A 1014 16.56 -11.88 -34.58
C ALA A 1014 16.06 -11.22 -33.27
N ALA A 1015 14.86 -11.57 -32.81
CA ALA A 1015 14.32 -11.07 -31.55
C ALA A 1015 15.09 -11.61 -30.32
N PHE A 1016 15.48 -12.89 -30.35
CA PHE A 1016 16.32 -13.51 -29.33
C PHE A 1016 17.71 -12.86 -29.30
N ASP A 1017 18.36 -12.76 -30.46
CA ASP A 1017 19.69 -12.17 -30.63
C ASP A 1017 19.70 -10.72 -30.15
N ALA A 1018 18.77 -9.88 -30.64
CA ALA A 1018 18.66 -8.49 -30.24
C ALA A 1018 18.47 -8.31 -28.73
N THR A 1019 17.78 -9.24 -28.07
CA THR A 1019 17.58 -9.23 -26.61
C THR A 1019 18.89 -9.52 -25.87
N ILE A 1020 19.67 -10.50 -26.32
CA ILE A 1020 20.99 -10.78 -25.74
C ILE A 1020 21.95 -9.61 -25.97
N TRP A 1021 21.97 -9.05 -27.18
CA TRP A 1021 22.79 -7.89 -27.51
C TRP A 1021 22.43 -6.67 -26.64
N HIS A 1022 21.15 -6.46 -26.36
CA HIS A 1022 20.70 -5.42 -25.43
C HIS A 1022 21.34 -5.59 -24.04
N PHE A 1023 21.40 -6.82 -23.52
CA PHE A 1023 21.99 -7.08 -22.20
C PHE A 1023 23.51 -6.93 -22.21
N TYR A 1024 24.21 -7.46 -23.21
CA TYR A 1024 25.67 -7.42 -23.29
C TYR A 1024 26.18 -5.98 -23.43
N ARG A 1025 25.60 -5.21 -24.36
CA ARG A 1025 25.90 -3.77 -24.51
C ARG A 1025 25.56 -2.98 -23.25
N GLY A 1026 24.50 -3.38 -22.56
CA GLY A 1026 24.07 -2.81 -21.30
C GLY A 1026 25.13 -2.96 -20.19
N ILE A 1027 25.77 -4.12 -20.08
CA ILE A 1027 26.85 -4.41 -19.12
C ILE A 1027 28.12 -3.61 -19.44
N LEU A 1028 28.47 -3.52 -20.73
CA LEU A 1028 29.62 -2.74 -21.22
C LEU A 1028 29.41 -1.23 -21.07
N CYS A 1029 28.21 -0.78 -20.71
CA CYS A 1029 27.88 0.63 -20.50
C CYS A 1029 28.17 1.52 -21.73
N ILE A 1030 28.08 0.96 -22.94
CA ILE A 1030 28.31 1.69 -24.20
C ILE A 1030 27.25 2.78 -24.32
N PRO A 1031 27.63 4.08 -24.32
CA PRO A 1031 26.68 5.18 -24.45
C PRO A 1031 26.13 5.25 -25.87
N ARG A 1032 24.95 5.87 -26.06
CA ARG A 1032 24.36 6.04 -27.40
C ARG A 1032 25.24 6.85 -28.37
N ALA A 1033 26.00 7.81 -27.82
CA ALA A 1033 26.95 8.62 -28.57
C ALA A 1033 28.35 8.00 -28.67
N GLY A 1034 28.58 6.82 -28.07
CA GLY A 1034 29.85 6.10 -28.18
C GLY A 1034 29.98 5.33 -29.50
N PRO A 1035 31.08 4.59 -29.71
CA PRO A 1035 31.27 3.76 -30.90
C PRO A 1035 30.14 2.74 -31.00
N GLN A 1036 29.27 2.90 -32.00
CA GLN A 1036 28.15 1.98 -32.24
C GLN A 1036 28.53 0.80 -33.15
N ASP A 1037 29.69 0.89 -33.81
CA ASP A 1037 30.27 -0.04 -34.76
C ASP A 1037 31.05 -1.20 -34.12
N ILE A 1038 30.93 -1.36 -32.80
CA ILE A 1038 31.57 -2.46 -32.05
C ILE A 1038 30.98 -3.80 -32.51
N PRO A 1039 31.80 -4.73 -33.03
CA PRO A 1039 31.33 -6.05 -33.46
C PRO A 1039 30.68 -6.86 -32.34
N ALA A 1040 29.75 -7.72 -32.73
CA ALA A 1040 29.05 -8.63 -31.82
C ALA A 1040 30.01 -9.57 -31.08
N LEU A 1041 30.99 -10.15 -31.79
CA LEU A 1041 32.00 -11.03 -31.21
C LEU A 1041 32.91 -10.29 -30.22
N THR A 1042 33.24 -9.03 -30.50
CA THR A 1042 33.98 -8.17 -29.55
C THR A 1042 33.18 -7.93 -28.28
N CYS A 1043 31.86 -7.69 -28.38
CA CYS A 1043 31.01 -7.58 -27.20
C CYS A 1043 31.04 -8.87 -26.37
N CYS A 1044 30.88 -10.04 -27.00
CA CYS A 1044 30.96 -11.35 -26.35
C CYS A 1044 32.32 -11.58 -25.65
N ALA A 1045 33.43 -11.28 -26.32
CA ALA A 1045 34.78 -11.42 -25.79
C ALA A 1045 34.99 -10.54 -24.54
N LEU A 1046 34.53 -9.29 -24.58
CA LEU A 1046 34.67 -8.33 -23.48
C LEU A 1046 33.82 -8.73 -22.26
N VAL A 1047 32.59 -9.20 -22.46
CA VAL A 1047 31.73 -9.65 -21.34
C VAL A 1047 32.06 -11.07 -20.87
N ARG A 1048 32.80 -11.84 -21.66
CA ARG A 1048 33.09 -13.28 -21.45
C ARG A 1048 31.83 -14.14 -21.32
N LEU A 1049 30.82 -13.83 -22.13
CA LEU A 1049 29.58 -14.60 -22.22
C LEU A 1049 29.40 -15.15 -23.64
N PRO A 1050 28.80 -16.34 -23.78
CA PRO A 1050 28.62 -16.99 -25.07
C PRO A 1050 27.71 -16.17 -26.01
N PRO A 1051 27.89 -16.28 -27.34
CA PRO A 1051 26.97 -15.70 -28.32
C PRO A 1051 25.60 -16.41 -28.28
N PRO A 1052 24.55 -15.80 -28.88
CA PRO A 1052 23.18 -16.33 -28.84
C PRO A 1052 23.03 -17.77 -29.31
N ASP A 1053 23.73 -18.15 -30.37
CA ASP A 1053 23.69 -19.50 -30.93
C ASP A 1053 24.24 -20.53 -29.93
N VAL A 1054 25.42 -20.27 -29.35
CA VAL A 1054 26.04 -21.15 -28.33
C VAL A 1054 25.16 -21.29 -27.09
N ILE A 1055 24.42 -20.24 -26.71
CA ILE A 1055 23.45 -20.31 -25.60
C ILE A 1055 22.35 -21.33 -25.90
N LEU A 1056 21.76 -21.29 -27.11
CA LEU A 1056 20.72 -22.22 -27.51
C LEU A 1056 21.28 -23.65 -27.68
N ARG A 1057 22.47 -23.82 -28.28
CA ARG A 1057 23.15 -25.13 -28.38
C ARG A 1057 23.34 -25.76 -27.01
N ARG A 1058 23.87 -24.98 -26.06
CA ARG A 1058 24.08 -25.44 -24.68
C ARG A 1058 22.76 -25.89 -24.02
N ALA A 1059 21.67 -25.14 -24.22
CA ALA A 1059 20.36 -25.50 -23.68
C ALA A 1059 19.82 -26.80 -24.29
N ARG A 1060 19.96 -26.98 -25.62
CA ARG A 1060 19.53 -28.18 -26.35
C ARG A 1060 20.34 -29.42 -25.97
N LEU A 1061 21.66 -29.32 -25.86
CA LEU A 1061 22.53 -30.41 -25.39
C LEU A 1061 22.20 -30.83 -23.95
N GLN A 1062 21.91 -29.86 -23.08
CA GLN A 1062 21.45 -30.15 -21.72
C GLN A 1062 20.11 -30.89 -21.70
N TYR A 1063 19.19 -30.50 -22.58
CA TYR A 1063 17.89 -31.16 -22.73
C TYR A 1063 18.01 -32.55 -23.37
N LEU A 1064 18.87 -32.74 -24.38
CA LEU A 1064 19.14 -34.03 -25.00
C LEU A 1064 19.61 -35.07 -23.97
N ARG A 1065 20.51 -34.66 -23.06
CA ARG A 1065 20.89 -35.52 -21.93
C ARG A 1065 19.68 -35.92 -21.08
N GLN A 1066 18.78 -34.99 -20.78
CA GLN A 1066 17.58 -35.27 -19.99
C GLN A 1066 16.64 -36.23 -20.73
N LEU A 1067 16.46 -36.05 -22.05
CA LEU A 1067 15.70 -36.96 -22.91
C LEU A 1067 16.29 -38.38 -22.90
N VAL A 1068 17.61 -38.53 -23.05
CA VAL A 1068 18.25 -39.86 -23.05
C VAL A 1068 18.08 -40.54 -21.69
N ALA A 1069 18.29 -39.80 -20.60
CA ALA A 1069 18.22 -40.34 -19.25
C ALA A 1069 16.79 -40.74 -18.83
N ALA A 1070 15.80 -39.88 -19.10
CA ALA A 1070 14.47 -40.00 -18.50
C ALA A 1070 13.30 -39.66 -19.44
N GLY A 1071 13.54 -39.42 -20.73
CA GLY A 1071 12.49 -39.13 -21.69
C GLY A 1071 11.52 -40.32 -21.86
N PRO A 1072 10.20 -40.12 -21.73
CA PRO A 1072 9.23 -41.19 -21.95
C PRO A 1072 9.18 -41.60 -23.44
N PRO A 1073 8.79 -42.84 -23.75
CA PRO A 1073 8.65 -43.33 -25.12
C PRO A 1073 7.83 -42.40 -26.03
N GLN A 1074 6.71 -41.86 -25.53
CA GLN A 1074 5.81 -40.97 -26.27
C GLN A 1074 6.51 -39.68 -26.71
N LEU A 1075 7.35 -39.10 -25.84
CA LEU A 1075 8.13 -37.91 -26.17
C LEU A 1075 9.24 -38.23 -27.16
N TRP A 1076 9.90 -39.37 -27.01
CA TRP A 1076 10.88 -39.81 -27.99
C TRP A 1076 10.25 -40.07 -29.36
N ALA A 1077 9.09 -40.71 -29.42
CA ALA A 1077 8.37 -40.93 -30.68
C ALA A 1077 8.02 -39.61 -31.37
N CYS A 1078 7.54 -38.61 -30.61
CA CYS A 1078 7.28 -37.27 -31.14
C CYS A 1078 8.55 -36.59 -31.67
N VAL A 1079 9.63 -36.59 -30.88
CA VAL A 1079 10.92 -36.00 -31.29
C VAL A 1079 11.47 -36.73 -32.52
N LYS A 1080 11.28 -38.05 -32.61
CA LYS A 1080 11.65 -38.87 -33.77
C LYS A 1080 10.77 -38.62 -35.01
N ASP A 1081 9.56 -38.09 -34.86
CA ASP A 1081 8.75 -37.65 -36.01
C ASP A 1081 9.10 -36.21 -36.43
N ASP A 1082 9.56 -35.36 -35.50
CA ASP A 1082 10.07 -34.00 -35.77
C ASP A 1082 11.52 -34.03 -36.30
N ARG A 1083 11.69 -34.36 -37.59
CA ARG A 1083 13.01 -34.42 -38.25
C ARG A 1083 13.80 -33.11 -38.16
N PRO A 1084 13.22 -31.92 -38.43
CA PRO A 1084 13.96 -30.65 -38.31
C PRO A 1084 14.57 -30.43 -36.92
N TYR A 1085 13.87 -30.83 -35.86
CA TYR A 1085 14.39 -30.70 -34.50
C TYR A 1085 15.47 -31.75 -34.17
N CYS A 1086 15.35 -32.99 -34.65
CA CYS A 1086 16.43 -33.97 -34.53
C CYS A 1086 17.71 -33.56 -35.27
N ASP A 1087 17.59 -33.01 -36.48
CA ASP A 1087 18.73 -32.50 -37.23
C ASP A 1087 19.42 -31.36 -36.48
N LEU A 1088 18.65 -30.51 -35.80
CA LEU A 1088 19.17 -29.45 -34.95
C LEU A 1088 19.98 -30.02 -33.76
N LEU A 1089 19.49 -31.08 -33.11
CA LEU A 1089 20.20 -31.76 -32.02
C LEU A 1089 21.46 -32.49 -32.50
N ALA A 1090 21.40 -33.18 -33.64
CA ALA A 1090 22.54 -33.84 -34.25
C ALA A 1090 23.63 -32.82 -34.63
N ASN A 1091 23.25 -31.68 -35.22
CA ASN A 1091 24.16 -30.60 -35.53
C ASN A 1091 24.83 -29.99 -34.29
N ASP A 1092 24.14 -29.95 -33.14
CA ASP A 1092 24.76 -29.52 -31.89
C ASP A 1092 25.77 -30.53 -31.35
N LEU A 1093 25.50 -31.83 -31.48
CA LEU A 1093 26.47 -32.87 -31.11
C LEU A 1093 27.71 -32.84 -32.00
N ARG A 1094 27.54 -32.70 -33.32
CA ARG A 1094 28.66 -32.49 -34.25
C ARG A 1094 29.49 -31.27 -33.89
N TRP A 1095 28.83 -30.18 -33.49
CA TRP A 1095 29.53 -28.97 -33.05
C TRP A 1095 30.36 -29.21 -31.78
N VAL A 1096 29.84 -29.95 -30.79
CA VAL A 1096 30.62 -30.35 -29.61
C VAL A 1096 31.79 -31.26 -30.00
N TYR A 1097 31.52 -32.27 -30.83
CA TYR A 1097 32.53 -33.20 -31.32
C TYR A 1097 33.68 -32.46 -32.03
N GLY A 1098 33.38 -31.52 -32.93
CA GLY A 1098 34.40 -30.73 -33.62
C GLY A 1098 35.37 -30.02 -32.67
N TRP A 1099 34.89 -29.56 -31.51
CA TRP A 1099 35.73 -28.95 -30.47
C TRP A 1099 36.49 -29.94 -29.59
N THR A 1100 36.01 -31.18 -29.45
CA THR A 1100 36.51 -32.14 -28.46
C THR A 1100 36.98 -33.48 -29.04
N HIS A 1101 37.09 -33.60 -30.37
CA HIS A 1101 37.44 -34.85 -31.07
C HIS A 1101 38.81 -35.43 -30.66
N LEU A 1102 39.74 -34.59 -30.17
CA LEU A 1102 41.04 -35.04 -29.66
C LEU A 1102 40.96 -35.63 -28.23
N MET A 1103 39.81 -35.57 -27.56
CA MET A 1103 39.63 -36.17 -26.24
C MET A 1103 39.41 -37.69 -26.39
N PRO A 1104 40.17 -38.55 -25.67
CA PRO A 1104 40.10 -40.01 -25.84
C PRO A 1104 38.73 -40.67 -25.62
N ALA A 1105 37.80 -39.96 -24.97
CA ALA A 1105 36.47 -40.46 -24.61
C ALA A 1105 35.35 -39.97 -25.55
N VAL A 1106 35.69 -39.39 -26.70
CA VAL A 1106 34.74 -38.72 -27.61
C VAL A 1106 34.87 -39.30 -29.01
N GLU A 1107 33.88 -40.09 -29.42
CA GLU A 1107 33.76 -40.65 -30.77
C GLU A 1107 32.87 -39.78 -31.66
N ASP A 1108 32.95 -39.96 -32.97
CA ASP A 1108 32.08 -39.25 -33.93
C ASP A 1108 30.60 -39.58 -33.64
N PRO A 1109 29.73 -38.59 -33.36
CA PRO A 1109 28.32 -38.82 -33.06
C PRO A 1109 27.52 -39.44 -34.21
N ASP A 1110 27.96 -39.27 -35.47
CA ASP A 1110 27.26 -39.85 -36.63
C ASP A 1110 27.56 -41.35 -36.79
N SER A 1111 28.75 -41.81 -36.40
CA SER A 1111 29.12 -43.24 -36.43
C SER A 1111 28.81 -43.98 -35.13
N SER A 1112 28.85 -43.27 -33.98
CA SER A 1112 28.86 -43.89 -32.64
C SER A 1112 27.82 -43.28 -31.69
N TRP A 1113 26.54 -43.25 -32.06
CA TRP A 1113 25.46 -42.78 -31.18
C TRP A 1113 25.45 -43.46 -29.81
N GLU A 1114 25.70 -44.77 -29.74
CA GLU A 1114 25.61 -45.54 -28.51
C GLU A 1114 26.69 -45.11 -27.48
N SER A 1115 27.87 -44.71 -27.94
CA SER A 1115 28.91 -44.11 -27.08
C SER A 1115 28.40 -42.82 -26.42
N TRP A 1116 27.76 -41.94 -27.19
CA TRP A 1116 27.18 -40.70 -26.66
C TRP A 1116 25.98 -40.95 -25.73
N ARG A 1117 25.12 -41.91 -26.07
CA ARG A 1117 23.99 -42.33 -25.23
C ARG A 1117 24.46 -42.88 -23.89
N THR A 1118 25.47 -43.75 -23.90
CA THR A 1118 26.11 -44.31 -22.71
C THR A 1118 26.72 -43.18 -21.87
N LEU A 1119 27.39 -42.24 -22.50
CA LEU A 1119 28.03 -41.12 -21.83
C LEU A 1119 27.00 -40.15 -21.19
N MET A 1120 25.86 -39.92 -21.82
CA MET A 1120 24.76 -39.11 -21.28
C MET A 1120 24.04 -39.78 -20.10
N SER A 1121 23.85 -41.11 -20.16
CA SER A 1121 23.09 -41.89 -19.18
C SER A 1121 23.94 -42.35 -17.99
N GLN A 1122 25.08 -42.99 -18.23
CA GLN A 1122 25.92 -43.62 -17.22
C GLN A 1122 27.03 -42.70 -16.69
N ARG A 1123 27.57 -41.79 -17.52
CA ARG A 1123 28.66 -40.87 -17.14
C ARG A 1123 28.27 -39.39 -17.31
N PRO A 1124 27.16 -38.93 -16.70
CA PRO A 1124 26.61 -37.60 -16.96
C PRO A 1124 27.55 -36.44 -16.58
N GLY A 1125 28.46 -36.64 -15.62
CA GLY A 1125 29.48 -35.66 -15.26
C GLY A 1125 30.49 -35.42 -16.38
N VAL A 1126 30.89 -36.50 -17.08
CA VAL A 1126 31.82 -36.45 -18.23
C VAL A 1126 31.15 -35.72 -19.40
N TYR A 1127 29.89 -36.05 -19.71
CA TYR A 1127 29.11 -35.33 -20.73
C TYR A 1127 29.06 -33.83 -20.49
N LYS A 1128 28.70 -33.43 -19.26
CA LYS A 1128 28.64 -32.03 -18.87
C LYS A 1128 29.99 -31.34 -19.01
N ASN A 1129 31.08 -32.03 -18.70
CA ASN A 1129 32.43 -31.50 -18.86
C ASN A 1129 32.80 -31.33 -20.33
N ILE A 1130 32.49 -32.29 -21.21
CA ILE A 1130 32.72 -32.19 -22.66
C ILE A 1130 31.98 -30.98 -23.24
N VAL A 1131 30.68 -30.84 -22.97
CA VAL A 1131 29.87 -29.70 -23.44
C VAL A 1131 30.43 -28.37 -22.88
N ARG A 1132 30.85 -28.35 -21.61
CA ARG A 1132 31.47 -27.17 -20.99
C ARG A 1132 32.81 -26.83 -21.64
N THR A 1133 33.63 -27.83 -21.98
CA THR A 1133 34.91 -27.66 -22.67
C THR A 1133 34.70 -27.06 -24.06
N ALA A 1134 33.77 -27.61 -24.86
CA ALA A 1134 33.42 -27.04 -26.16
C ALA A 1134 33.00 -25.56 -26.05
N CYS A 1135 32.13 -25.22 -25.09
CA CYS A 1135 31.74 -23.83 -24.84
C CYS A 1135 32.92 -22.92 -24.44
N LYS A 1136 33.89 -23.43 -23.68
CA LYS A 1136 35.09 -22.69 -23.28
C LYS A 1136 36.03 -22.46 -24.46
N LEU A 1137 36.24 -23.48 -25.29
CA LEU A 1137 37.07 -23.40 -26.49
C LEU A 1137 36.48 -22.42 -27.50
N GLU A 1138 35.16 -22.46 -27.73
CA GLU A 1138 34.48 -21.46 -28.56
C GLU A 1138 34.62 -20.05 -27.98
N GLY A 1139 34.50 -19.89 -26.65
CA GLY A 1139 34.77 -18.62 -25.98
C GLY A 1139 36.19 -18.10 -26.22
N ALA A 1140 37.19 -18.99 -26.22
CA ALA A 1140 38.58 -18.65 -26.54
C ALA A 1140 38.75 -18.26 -28.02
N ARG A 1141 38.15 -19.01 -28.94
CA ARG A 1141 38.11 -18.68 -30.38
C ARG A 1141 37.53 -17.29 -30.60
N ILE A 1142 36.40 -16.97 -29.98
CA ILE A 1142 35.75 -15.65 -30.08
C ILE A 1142 36.67 -14.54 -29.56
N ALA A 1143 37.38 -14.77 -28.46
CA ALA A 1143 38.32 -13.79 -27.92
C ALA A 1143 39.49 -13.52 -28.90
N ILE A 1144 40.04 -14.56 -29.52
CA ILE A 1144 41.09 -14.45 -30.54
C ILE A 1144 40.58 -13.70 -31.77
N VAL A 1145 39.42 -14.11 -32.32
CA VAL A 1145 38.82 -13.46 -33.49
C VAL A 1145 38.52 -11.99 -33.21
N ALA A 1146 37.99 -11.66 -32.03
CA ALA A 1146 37.74 -10.28 -31.64
C ALA A 1146 39.03 -9.45 -31.50
N ALA A 1147 40.11 -10.06 -30.99
CA ALA A 1147 41.41 -9.40 -30.89
C ALA A 1147 42.01 -9.14 -32.29
N LEU A 1148 41.92 -10.11 -33.20
CA LEU A 1148 42.39 -9.98 -34.58
C LEU A 1148 41.58 -8.94 -35.37
N ASP A 1149 40.26 -8.91 -35.24
CA ASP A 1149 39.43 -7.86 -35.85
C ASP A 1149 39.75 -6.47 -35.29
N GLY A 1150 39.98 -6.38 -33.97
CA GLY A 1150 40.44 -5.16 -33.32
C GLY A 1150 41.80 -4.69 -33.85
N LEU A 1151 42.76 -5.60 -34.00
CA LEU A 1151 44.08 -5.32 -34.60
C LEU A 1151 43.95 -4.88 -36.05
N HIS A 1152 43.17 -5.60 -36.87
CA HIS A 1152 42.92 -5.26 -38.27
C HIS A 1152 42.31 -3.86 -38.42
N ARG A 1153 41.28 -3.53 -37.63
CA ARG A 1153 40.68 -2.18 -37.62
C ARG A 1153 41.66 -1.11 -37.16
N GLY A 1154 42.48 -1.41 -36.15
CA GLY A 1154 43.53 -0.51 -35.66
C GLY A 1154 44.59 -0.22 -36.72
N LEU A 1155 45.08 -1.25 -37.41
CA LEU A 1155 46.05 -1.13 -38.50
C LEU A 1155 45.44 -0.41 -39.72
N HIS A 1156 44.20 -0.71 -40.09
CA HIS A 1156 43.50 0.00 -41.16
C HIS A 1156 43.25 1.48 -40.83
N GLY A 1157 43.06 1.82 -39.54
CA GLY A 1157 42.96 3.21 -39.10
C GLY A 1157 44.29 3.97 -39.11
N LEU A 1158 45.43 3.26 -39.09
CA LEU A 1158 46.78 3.82 -39.11
C LEU A 1158 47.40 3.86 -40.52
N ALA A 1159 46.89 3.07 -41.46
CA ALA A 1159 47.33 3.08 -42.85
C ALA A 1159 46.76 4.30 -43.61
N PRO A 1160 47.58 5.07 -44.35
CA PRO A 1160 47.03 6.02 -45.33
C PRO A 1160 46.21 5.23 -46.36
N SER A 1161 45.05 5.77 -46.76
CA SER A 1161 44.10 5.10 -47.66
C SER A 1161 44.82 4.28 -48.73
N PRO A 1162 44.72 2.94 -48.71
CA PRO A 1162 45.25 2.15 -49.80
C PRO A 1162 44.47 2.54 -51.06
N ALA A 1163 45.20 2.77 -52.16
CA ALA A 1163 44.61 2.80 -53.48
C ALA A 1163 43.73 1.56 -53.64
N HIS A 1164 42.53 1.74 -54.20
CA HIS A 1164 41.53 0.70 -54.38
C HIS A 1164 42.13 -0.50 -55.14
N ILE A 1165 42.58 -1.54 -54.41
CA ILE A 1165 42.92 -2.82 -55.02
C ILE A 1165 41.62 -3.64 -55.02
N PRO A 1166 41.09 -4.03 -56.18
CA PRO A 1166 39.90 -4.86 -56.24
C PRO A 1166 40.15 -6.18 -55.52
N ALA A 1167 39.17 -6.63 -54.73
CA ALA A 1167 39.25 -7.86 -53.97
C ALA A 1167 39.62 -9.03 -54.89
N PRO A 1168 40.65 -9.86 -54.54
CA PRO A 1168 40.88 -11.09 -55.27
C PRO A 1168 39.63 -11.97 -55.18
N SER A 1169 39.31 -12.66 -56.27
CA SER A 1169 38.24 -13.65 -56.32
C SER A 1169 38.34 -14.60 -55.14
N GLN A 1170 37.24 -14.78 -54.40
CA GLN A 1170 37.12 -15.67 -53.24
C GLN A 1170 37.65 -17.08 -53.55
N GLN A 1171 38.92 -17.34 -53.25
CA GLN A 1171 39.36 -18.68 -52.89
C GLN A 1171 39.23 -18.78 -51.37
N GLY A 1172 38.32 -19.63 -50.91
CA GLY A 1172 38.11 -19.86 -49.49
C GLY A 1172 39.36 -20.48 -48.88
N TYR A 1173 40.09 -19.70 -48.09
CA TYR A 1173 41.14 -20.25 -47.24
C TYR A 1173 40.48 -20.98 -46.07
N THR A 1174 40.67 -22.30 -46.00
CA THR A 1174 40.16 -23.18 -44.93
C THR A 1174 41.01 -23.15 -43.67
N GLU A 1175 42.16 -22.49 -43.71
CA GLU A 1175 43.10 -22.39 -42.60
C GLU A 1175 43.40 -20.92 -42.27
N LEU A 1176 43.27 -20.58 -40.98
CA LEU A 1176 43.67 -19.29 -40.43
C LEU A 1176 45.15 -19.38 -40.08
N CYS A 1177 46.02 -18.75 -40.87
CA CYS A 1177 47.42 -18.58 -40.49
C CYS A 1177 47.51 -17.45 -39.45
N VAL A 1178 47.89 -17.81 -38.22
CA VAL A 1178 48.13 -16.86 -37.12
C VAL A 1178 49.64 -16.54 -37.12
N PRO A 1179 50.04 -15.25 -37.09
CA PRO A 1179 51.45 -14.88 -36.87
C PRO A 1179 52.00 -15.35 -35.53
#